data_AF-A0A180GXW3-F1
#
_entry.id   AF-A0A180GXW3-F1
#
_cell.length_a   1.000
_cell.length_b   1.000
_cell.length_c   1.000
_cell.angle_alpha   90.00
_cell.angle_beta   90.00
_cell.angle_gamma   90.00
#
_symmetry.space_group_name_H-M   'P 1'
#
loop_
_entity.id
_entity.type
_entity.pdbx_description
1 polymer ?
#
loop_
_entity_poly.entity_id
_entity_poly.type
_entity_poly.pdbx_seq_one_letter_code
_entity_poly.pdbx_strand_id
1 'polypeptide(L)'
;MLDHVHIFHRGGLVLWSKSFVPTPSPLRTLIGDGLIGEQASGFDDLMVMHIGSYSLQWNLSNEFGLIFVVAYQRILQLTYINDLLESMKSLFTSLYSSILDTTFNSWIVPEIGLTQGFNELFKGWDQSFHKLLKDIERMADRRRGGLDHQKTNELDKRAAQRQAEEQQLIGDQKPTALTTATNAEAIARNIAALKARKKPSKSSTSRATSRSGTDTDTAPASNKSQTPNKKTARKWDNGRITANDIDEYDFSEKDAHLNDSKTLSSNFIDNTSMGTRNQKGFYEVADYDRSRPDQQSEEDKSQPTLFSKIISSIPIFGGQKSGPITLREDDVKPMIEQIQLQLMKKNVAREIAVRICERIQVELVGQKLADRSTNSLQKLINQSLEISLTKILTPKTSVDVLADIHQKQDRQKQMNLSQLSGRSSTAPYVMTFVGVNGVGKSTNLSKVAFWLLQNRLRVLIAACDTFRSGAVEQLRTHVRNLGKLDGAIEHQSFSSNQEERKTIELFEKGYGKDAAGIAKEAIQYAKNDGFDVVLIDTAGRMQDNEPLMRALGKLVVVNQPDKILFVGEALVGNEAVDQLGKFDKSLKTFSGLDSHLARGIDGIILTKFDTIDDKVGAALSMTYTINQPILFVGTGQTYTDLKNLKVNHVVNALMR
;
A
#
# COMPACT_ATOMS: atom_id res chain seq x y z
N MET A 1 28.93 -3.67 -24.35
CA MET A 1 28.99 -4.57 -23.17
C MET A 1 27.57 -4.79 -22.63
N LEU A 2 26.72 -5.43 -23.42
CA LEU A 2 25.39 -5.87 -22.99
C LEU A 2 25.51 -7.34 -22.60
N ASP A 3 24.74 -7.80 -21.61
CA ASP A 3 24.78 -9.20 -21.21
C ASP A 3 23.68 -9.99 -21.90
N HIS A 4 22.44 -9.48 -21.84
CA HIS A 4 21.27 -10.12 -22.45
C HIS A 4 20.34 -9.10 -23.11
N VAL A 5 19.74 -9.46 -24.23
CA VAL A 5 18.71 -8.69 -24.93
C VAL A 5 17.56 -9.61 -25.32
N HIS A 6 16.34 -9.19 -25.06
CA HIS A 6 15.14 -9.98 -25.30
C HIS A 6 14.05 -9.15 -25.97
N ILE A 7 13.32 -9.78 -26.89
CA ILE A 7 12.07 -9.26 -27.47
C ILE A 7 11.01 -10.32 -27.24
N PHE A 8 9.93 -9.96 -26.56
CA PHE A 8 8.84 -10.88 -26.29
C PHE A 8 7.49 -10.16 -26.27
N HIS A 9 6.42 -10.92 -26.46
CA HIS A 9 5.06 -10.42 -26.43
C HIS A 9 4.52 -10.37 -25.00
N ARG A 10 3.61 -9.44 -24.70
CA ARG A 10 2.92 -9.30 -23.40
C ARG A 10 2.28 -10.61 -22.90
N GLY A 11 1.91 -11.51 -23.80
CA GLY A 11 1.42 -12.86 -23.49
C GLY A 11 2.48 -13.86 -23.04
N GLY A 12 3.75 -13.45 -22.83
CA GLY A 12 4.84 -14.30 -22.36
C GLY A 12 5.59 -15.06 -23.45
N LEU A 13 5.27 -14.81 -24.73
CA LEU A 13 5.90 -15.47 -25.86
C LEU A 13 7.22 -14.76 -26.23
N VAL A 14 8.35 -15.47 -26.11
CA VAL A 14 9.66 -14.95 -26.52
C VAL A 14 9.81 -15.03 -28.03
N LEU A 15 10.00 -13.88 -28.68
CA LEU A 15 10.14 -13.78 -30.13
C LEU A 15 11.60 -13.85 -30.56
N TRP A 16 12.48 -13.23 -29.78
CA TRP A 16 13.91 -13.26 -30.02
C TRP A 16 14.68 -13.04 -28.71
N SER A 17 15.82 -13.70 -28.57
CA SER A 17 16.72 -13.50 -27.44
C SER A 17 18.17 -13.64 -27.87
N LYS A 18 19.02 -12.72 -27.41
CA LYS A 18 20.46 -12.77 -27.60
C LYS A 18 21.17 -12.68 -26.26
N SER A 19 22.07 -13.62 -26.04
CA SER A 19 22.97 -13.62 -24.90
C SER A 19 24.40 -13.39 -25.38
N PHE A 20 25.09 -12.47 -24.73
CA PHE A 20 26.50 -12.12 -24.99
C PHE A 20 27.44 -12.72 -23.95
N VAL A 21 26.90 -13.23 -22.85
CA VAL A 21 27.63 -13.80 -21.71
C VAL A 21 26.94 -15.11 -21.30
N PRO A 22 27.68 -16.19 -20.98
CA PRO A 22 27.09 -17.48 -20.59
C PRO A 22 26.52 -17.47 -19.16
N THR A 23 25.84 -16.39 -18.74
CA THR A 23 25.12 -16.31 -17.48
C THR A 23 23.63 -16.59 -17.66
N PRO A 24 22.92 -17.12 -16.66
CA PRO A 24 21.47 -17.26 -16.73
C PRO A 24 20.79 -15.89 -16.87
N SER A 25 19.81 -15.79 -17.77
CA SER A 25 19.11 -14.54 -18.03
C SER A 25 18.28 -14.09 -16.81
N PRO A 26 18.36 -12.81 -16.40
CA PRO A 26 17.52 -12.27 -15.33
C PRO A 26 16.06 -12.06 -15.76
N LEU A 27 15.70 -12.40 -17.00
CA LEU A 27 14.35 -12.21 -17.56
C LEU A 27 13.26 -12.91 -16.74
N ARG A 28 13.54 -14.09 -16.19
CA ARG A 28 12.55 -14.83 -15.38
C ARG A 28 12.15 -14.05 -14.13
N THR A 29 13.09 -13.34 -13.52
CA THR A 29 12.83 -12.48 -12.36
C THR A 29 12.03 -11.25 -12.78
N LEU A 30 12.33 -10.64 -13.93
CA LEU A 30 11.52 -9.55 -14.50
C LEU A 30 10.06 -9.96 -14.77
N ILE A 31 9.83 -11.18 -15.27
CA ILE A 31 8.50 -11.68 -15.54
C ILE A 31 7.76 -12.02 -14.23
N GLY A 32 8.47 -12.59 -13.24
CA GLY A 32 7.91 -12.98 -11.95
C GLY A 32 7.50 -11.80 -11.05
N ASP A 33 8.32 -10.74 -11.01
CA ASP A 33 8.04 -9.54 -10.21
C ASP A 33 7.09 -8.56 -10.91
N GLY A 34 6.65 -8.91 -12.12
CA GLY A 34 5.76 -8.12 -12.96
C GLY A 34 6.52 -7.15 -13.85
N LEU A 35 6.22 -7.18 -15.15
CA LEU A 35 6.55 -6.07 -16.03
C LEU A 35 5.81 -4.82 -15.55
N ILE A 36 6.58 -3.75 -15.37
CA ILE A 36 6.27 -2.47 -14.72
C ILE A 36 6.76 -2.47 -13.27
N GLY A 37 7.90 -1.80 -13.05
CA GLY A 37 8.56 -1.69 -11.77
C GLY A 37 7.63 -1.13 -10.71
N GLU A 38 7.21 -1.98 -9.77
CA GLU A 38 6.30 -1.61 -8.67
C GLU A 38 6.92 -0.56 -7.72
N GLN A 39 8.22 -0.28 -7.83
CA GLN A 39 8.98 0.59 -6.93
C GLN A 39 9.53 1.88 -7.57
N ALA A 40 9.24 2.15 -8.84
CA ALA A 40 9.81 3.28 -9.57
C ALA A 40 9.24 4.64 -9.14
N SER A 41 10.12 5.65 -9.05
CA SER A 41 9.80 7.05 -8.74
C SER A 41 9.82 7.91 -9.99
N GLY A 42 8.77 7.84 -10.81
CA GLY A 42 8.55 8.68 -11.98
C GLY A 42 8.53 7.95 -13.32
N PHE A 43 8.12 8.66 -14.37
CA PHE A 43 7.82 8.10 -15.70
C PHE A 43 9.00 7.36 -16.36
N ASP A 44 10.22 7.92 -16.28
CA ASP A 44 11.44 7.28 -16.82
C ASP A 44 11.93 6.09 -15.97
N ASP A 45 11.67 6.11 -14.66
CA ASP A 45 12.06 5.04 -13.74
C ASP A 45 11.15 3.81 -13.86
N LEU A 46 9.92 3.94 -14.38
CA LEU A 46 8.97 2.83 -14.55
C LEU A 46 9.50 1.72 -15.46
N MET A 47 10.45 2.07 -16.33
CA MET A 47 11.04 1.20 -17.36
C MET A 47 12.42 0.67 -16.98
N VAL A 48 12.85 0.87 -15.72
CA VAL A 48 14.13 0.43 -15.19
C VAL A 48 13.91 -0.41 -13.94
N MET A 49 14.66 -1.50 -13.80
CA MET A 49 14.66 -2.33 -12.60
C MET A 49 16.07 -2.81 -12.27
N HIS A 50 16.44 -2.75 -11.00
CA HIS A 50 17.73 -3.24 -10.52
C HIS A 50 17.56 -4.58 -9.80
N ILE A 51 18.22 -5.63 -10.30
CA ILE A 51 18.21 -6.97 -9.70
C ILE A 51 19.65 -7.35 -9.37
N GLY A 52 20.03 -7.30 -8.10
CA GLY A 52 21.39 -7.63 -7.66
C GLY A 52 22.44 -6.79 -8.39
N SER A 53 23.32 -7.45 -9.16
CA SER A 53 24.37 -6.82 -9.98
C SER A 53 23.88 -6.33 -11.35
N TYR A 54 22.65 -6.63 -11.75
CA TYR A 54 22.08 -6.28 -13.05
C TYR A 54 21.19 -5.05 -12.98
N SER A 55 21.23 -4.26 -14.05
CA SER A 55 20.23 -3.26 -14.40
C SER A 55 19.48 -3.77 -15.63
N LEU A 56 18.16 -3.82 -15.54
CA LEU A 56 17.28 -4.16 -16.65
C LEU A 56 16.55 -2.89 -17.06
N GLN A 57 16.55 -2.60 -18.35
CA GLN A 57 15.78 -1.51 -18.95
C GLN A 57 14.92 -2.06 -20.08
N TRP A 58 13.72 -1.51 -20.25
CA TRP A 58 12.85 -1.96 -21.33
C TRP A 58 12.06 -0.84 -22.00
N ASN A 59 11.56 -1.13 -23.20
CA ASN A 59 10.68 -0.26 -23.94
C ASN A 59 9.50 -1.08 -24.47
N LEU A 60 8.31 -0.46 -24.52
CA LEU A 60 7.07 -1.11 -24.88
C LEU A 60 6.61 -0.62 -26.26
N SER A 61 6.21 -1.56 -27.11
CA SER A 61 5.44 -1.27 -28.31
C SER A 61 4.01 -1.77 -28.11
N ASN A 62 3.15 -0.88 -27.60
CA ASN A 62 1.76 -1.23 -27.26
C ASN A 62 0.93 -1.56 -28.50
N GLU A 63 1.30 -1.03 -29.67
CA GLU A 63 0.65 -1.32 -30.95
C GLU A 63 0.58 -2.81 -31.26
N PHE A 64 1.65 -3.54 -30.93
CA PHE A 64 1.80 -4.98 -31.21
C PHE A 64 1.95 -5.81 -29.93
N GLY A 65 1.76 -5.18 -28.75
CA GLY A 65 1.97 -5.83 -27.45
C GLY A 65 3.41 -6.33 -27.23
N LEU A 66 4.43 -5.69 -27.80
CA LEU A 66 5.82 -6.14 -27.70
C LEU A 66 6.58 -5.43 -26.57
N ILE A 67 7.55 -6.15 -26.02
CA ILE A 67 8.41 -5.72 -24.94
C ILE A 67 9.86 -5.97 -25.35
N PHE A 68 10.66 -4.91 -25.32
CA PHE A 68 12.07 -4.89 -25.67
C PHE A 68 12.87 -4.72 -24.39
N VAL A 69 13.66 -5.71 -23.98
CA VAL A 69 14.40 -5.69 -22.71
C VAL A 69 15.90 -5.80 -22.97
N VAL A 70 16.68 -4.97 -22.28
CA VAL A 70 18.14 -5.03 -22.25
C VAL A 70 18.60 -5.19 -20.80
N ALA A 71 19.46 -6.17 -20.55
CA ALA A 71 20.09 -6.40 -19.26
C ALA A 71 21.61 -6.19 -19.35
N TYR A 72 22.16 -5.44 -18.42
CA TYR A 72 23.59 -5.11 -18.34
C TYR A 72 24.04 -4.98 -16.88
N GLN A 73 25.34 -5.07 -16.63
CA GLN A 73 25.89 -4.90 -15.29
C GLN A 73 25.70 -3.48 -14.77
N ARG A 74 25.18 -3.34 -13.55
CA ARG A 74 24.88 -2.06 -12.91
C ARG A 74 26.09 -1.14 -12.76
N ILE A 75 27.30 -1.70 -12.64
CA ILE A 75 28.54 -0.94 -12.56
C ILE A 75 28.83 -0.15 -13.86
N LEU A 76 28.22 -0.57 -14.98
CA LEU A 76 28.36 0.10 -16.26
C LEU A 76 27.28 1.18 -16.39
N GLN A 77 27.69 2.45 -16.40
CA GLN A 77 26.82 3.57 -16.73
C GLN A 77 26.72 3.72 -18.25
N LEU A 78 25.91 2.87 -18.89
CA LEU A 78 25.66 2.91 -20.33
C LEU A 78 24.57 3.94 -20.64
N THR A 79 24.95 5.08 -21.21
CA THR A 79 24.02 6.17 -21.54
C THR A 79 23.25 5.97 -22.85
N TYR A 80 23.64 4.99 -23.65
CA TYR A 80 23.08 4.74 -24.99
C TYR A 80 21.94 3.73 -25.01
N ILE A 81 21.55 3.16 -23.86
CA ILE A 81 20.56 2.09 -23.79
C ILE A 81 19.16 2.59 -24.19
N ASN A 82 18.79 3.81 -23.82
CA ASN A 82 17.52 4.41 -24.24
C ASN A 82 17.45 4.57 -25.76
N ASP A 83 18.49 5.17 -26.37
CA ASP A 83 18.63 5.31 -27.83
C ASP A 83 18.58 3.95 -28.53
N LEU A 84 19.23 2.93 -27.94
CA LEU A 84 19.22 1.56 -28.44
C LEU A 84 17.82 0.93 -28.39
N LEU A 85 17.13 1.02 -27.27
CA LEU A 85 15.79 0.46 -27.10
C LEU A 85 14.79 1.13 -28.04
N GLU A 86 14.85 2.45 -28.19
CA GLU A 86 13.97 3.20 -29.10
C GLU A 86 14.25 2.86 -30.57
N SER A 87 15.52 2.85 -30.97
CA SER A 87 15.90 2.49 -32.34
C SER A 87 15.59 1.02 -32.64
N MET A 88 15.78 0.13 -31.67
CA MET A 88 15.47 -1.29 -31.79
C MET A 88 13.97 -1.50 -31.97
N LYS A 89 13.16 -0.82 -31.16
CA LYS A 89 11.69 -0.81 -31.30
C LYS A 89 11.30 -0.37 -32.70
N SER A 90 11.73 0.82 -33.13
CA SER A 90 11.39 1.41 -34.44
C SER A 90 11.80 0.51 -35.61
N LEU A 91 13.04 0.01 -35.60
CA LEU A 91 13.58 -0.86 -36.64
C LEU A 91 12.83 -2.18 -36.70
N PHE A 92 12.60 -2.84 -35.56
CA PHE A 92 11.92 -4.14 -35.50
C PHE A 92 10.48 -4.03 -35.99
N THR A 93 9.73 -3.03 -35.49
CA THR A 93 8.34 -2.82 -35.91
C THR A 93 8.23 -2.43 -37.39
N SER A 94 9.19 -1.66 -37.92
CA SER A 94 9.19 -1.27 -39.33
C SER A 94 9.54 -2.44 -40.26
N LEU A 95 10.47 -3.31 -39.88
CA LEU A 95 10.90 -4.41 -40.73
C LEU A 95 9.88 -5.55 -40.78
N TYR A 96 9.19 -5.79 -39.66
CA TYR A 96 8.31 -6.95 -39.50
C TYR A 96 6.83 -6.58 -39.33
N SER A 97 6.42 -5.36 -39.69
CA SER A 97 5.04 -4.86 -39.49
C SER A 97 3.96 -5.81 -40.01
N SER A 98 4.11 -6.34 -41.23
CA SER A 98 3.16 -7.27 -41.85
C SER A 98 3.02 -8.58 -41.07
N ILE A 99 4.13 -9.13 -40.59
CA ILE A 99 4.17 -10.35 -39.78
C ILE A 99 3.54 -10.08 -38.42
N LEU A 100 3.86 -8.95 -37.80
CA LEU A 100 3.34 -8.56 -36.48
C LEU A 100 1.84 -8.30 -36.52
N ASP A 101 1.34 -7.60 -37.54
CA ASP A 101 -0.10 -7.37 -37.74
C ASP A 101 -0.86 -8.68 -37.94
N THR A 102 -0.34 -9.59 -38.78
CA THR A 102 -0.99 -10.89 -39.01
C THR A 102 -0.99 -11.74 -37.73
N THR A 103 0.13 -11.77 -37.01
CA THR A 103 0.32 -12.66 -35.86
C THR A 103 -0.43 -12.18 -34.63
N PHE A 104 -0.35 -10.88 -34.30
CA PHE A 104 -0.83 -10.35 -33.02
C PHE A 104 -2.17 -9.61 -33.13
N ASN A 105 -2.52 -9.03 -34.28
CA ASN A 105 -3.82 -8.36 -34.45
C ASN A 105 -4.91 -9.32 -34.97
N SER A 106 -4.55 -10.39 -35.69
CA SER A 106 -5.52 -11.39 -36.17
C SER A 106 -5.57 -12.66 -35.31
N TRP A 107 -4.71 -12.79 -34.29
CA TRP A 107 -4.57 -13.99 -33.44
C TRP A 107 -4.30 -15.29 -34.23
N ILE A 108 -3.78 -15.17 -35.46
CA ILE A 108 -3.36 -16.32 -36.26
C ILE A 108 -1.86 -16.46 -36.08
N VAL A 109 -1.43 -17.40 -35.23
CA VAL A 109 -0.01 -17.75 -35.15
C VAL A 109 0.35 -18.47 -36.44
N PRO A 110 1.28 -17.95 -37.26
CA PRO A 110 1.68 -18.63 -38.49
C PRO A 110 2.19 -20.03 -38.16
N GLU A 111 1.82 -21.03 -38.97
CA GLU A 111 2.18 -22.45 -38.77
C GLU A 111 3.71 -22.62 -38.59
N ILE A 112 4.50 -21.80 -39.30
CA ILE A 112 5.96 -21.69 -39.21
C ILE A 112 6.45 -21.31 -37.79
N GLY A 113 5.72 -20.45 -37.08
CA GLY A 113 6.07 -20.05 -35.70
C GLY A 113 5.87 -21.15 -34.68
N LEU A 114 4.97 -22.09 -34.96
CA LEU A 114 4.70 -23.27 -34.14
C LEU A 114 5.58 -24.47 -34.51
N THR A 115 5.96 -24.62 -35.78
CA THR A 115 6.72 -25.79 -36.28
C THR A 115 8.24 -25.57 -36.36
N GLN A 116 8.71 -24.35 -36.69
CA GLN A 116 10.13 -24.01 -36.90
C GLN A 116 10.67 -22.99 -35.89
N GLY A 117 9.78 -22.32 -35.14
CA GLY A 117 10.12 -21.35 -34.10
C GLY A 117 10.33 -19.93 -34.62
N PHE A 118 10.13 -18.94 -33.74
CA PHE A 118 10.16 -17.51 -34.11
C PHE A 118 11.50 -17.02 -34.65
N ASN A 119 12.60 -17.73 -34.40
CA ASN A 119 13.92 -17.41 -34.96
C ASN A 119 13.96 -17.49 -36.50
N GLU A 120 13.16 -18.36 -37.13
CA GLU A 120 13.06 -18.41 -38.59
C GLU A 120 12.15 -17.32 -39.16
N LEU A 121 11.08 -16.97 -38.44
CA LEU A 121 10.17 -15.87 -38.79
C LEU A 121 10.89 -14.51 -38.82
N PHE A 122 11.85 -14.29 -37.92
CA PHE A 122 12.63 -13.06 -37.83
C PHE A 122 14.06 -13.24 -38.36
N LYS A 123 14.25 -14.12 -39.34
CA LYS A 123 15.56 -14.37 -39.96
C LYS A 123 16.18 -13.06 -40.49
N GLY A 124 17.44 -12.84 -40.16
CA GLY A 124 18.17 -11.61 -40.51
C GLY A 124 18.10 -10.52 -39.44
N TRP A 125 17.22 -10.63 -38.44
CA TRP A 125 17.17 -9.67 -37.33
C TRP A 125 18.49 -9.59 -36.58
N ASP A 126 19.17 -10.72 -36.36
CA ASP A 126 20.49 -10.73 -35.71
C ASP A 126 21.48 -9.79 -36.41
N GLN A 127 21.57 -9.82 -37.74
CA GLN A 127 22.52 -8.98 -38.49
C GLN A 127 22.14 -7.50 -38.39
N SER A 128 20.85 -7.19 -38.54
CA SER A 128 20.31 -5.84 -38.39
C SER A 128 20.56 -5.28 -36.98
N PHE A 129 20.32 -6.08 -35.94
CA PHE A 129 20.57 -5.71 -34.56
C PHE A 129 22.07 -5.45 -34.29
N HIS A 130 22.97 -6.31 -34.78
CA HIS A 130 24.42 -6.08 -34.60
C HIS A 130 24.91 -4.81 -35.30
N LYS A 131 24.35 -4.49 -36.48
CA LYS A 131 24.66 -3.24 -37.18
C LYS A 131 24.16 -2.03 -36.38
N LEU A 132 22.91 -2.08 -35.93
CA LEU A 132 22.29 -1.05 -35.10
C LEU A 132 23.09 -0.79 -33.82
N LEU A 133 23.45 -1.85 -33.11
CA LEU A 133 24.22 -1.76 -31.87
C LEU A 133 25.57 -1.08 -32.10
N LYS A 134 26.30 -1.47 -33.16
CA LYS A 134 27.59 -0.85 -33.51
C LYS A 134 27.45 0.63 -33.86
N ASP A 135 26.40 1.00 -34.60
CA ASP A 135 26.19 2.39 -35.01
C ASP A 135 25.86 3.27 -33.79
N ILE A 136 25.04 2.77 -32.86
CA ILE A 136 24.69 3.47 -31.61
C ILE A 136 25.90 3.58 -30.67
N GLU A 137 26.67 2.52 -30.50
CA GLU A 137 27.91 2.56 -29.70
C GLU A 137 28.90 3.58 -30.28
N ARG A 138 29.08 3.61 -31.62
CA ARG A 138 29.91 4.63 -32.28
C ARG A 138 29.40 6.05 -32.08
N MET A 139 28.09 6.27 -32.12
CA MET A 139 27.50 7.59 -31.85
C MET A 139 27.72 8.02 -30.39
N ALA A 140 27.57 7.10 -29.44
CA ALA A 140 27.83 7.35 -28.03
C ALA A 140 29.30 7.69 -27.76
N ASP A 141 30.23 6.97 -28.38
CA ASP A 141 31.67 7.23 -28.25
C ASP A 141 32.05 8.60 -28.84
N ARG A 142 31.45 9.00 -29.97
CA ARG A 142 31.62 10.35 -30.54
C ARG A 142 31.11 11.44 -29.60
N ARG A 143 29.96 11.22 -28.94
CA ARG A 143 29.42 12.16 -27.93
C ARG A 143 30.35 12.28 -26.73
N ARG A 144 30.93 11.18 -26.24
CA ARG A 144 31.96 11.21 -25.18
C ARG A 144 33.22 11.97 -25.62
N GLY A 145 33.75 11.67 -26.80
CA GLY A 145 34.94 12.36 -27.33
C GLY A 145 34.73 13.86 -27.55
N GLY A 146 33.53 14.29 -27.97
CA GLY A 146 33.19 15.70 -28.11
C GLY A 146 33.09 16.47 -26.78
N LEU A 147 32.61 15.82 -25.72
CA LEU A 147 32.55 16.37 -24.36
C LEU A 147 33.95 16.55 -23.76
N ASP A 148 34.86 15.59 -23.99
CA ASP A 148 36.25 15.72 -23.57
C ASP A 148 36.96 16.84 -24.35
N HIS A 149 36.69 16.99 -25.64
CA HIS A 149 37.25 18.07 -26.46
C HIS A 149 36.73 19.47 -26.09
N GLN A 150 35.49 19.58 -25.59
CA GLN A 150 34.97 20.84 -25.04
C GLN A 150 35.60 21.19 -23.69
N LYS A 151 35.78 20.20 -22.81
CA LYS A 151 36.46 20.41 -21.53
C LYS A 151 37.92 20.79 -21.70
N THR A 152 38.65 20.18 -22.64
CA THR A 152 40.04 20.57 -22.94
C THR A 152 40.09 21.98 -23.50
N ASN A 153 39.20 22.35 -24.43
CA ASN A 153 39.14 23.70 -24.97
C ASN A 153 38.78 24.77 -23.91
N GLU A 154 37.91 24.47 -22.94
CA GLU A 154 37.64 25.39 -21.82
C GLU A 154 38.81 25.50 -20.85
N LEU A 155 39.52 24.40 -20.57
CA LEU A 155 40.71 24.39 -19.74
C LEU A 155 41.87 25.15 -20.40
N ASP A 156 42.06 24.97 -21.72
CA ASP A 156 43.06 25.69 -22.50
C ASP A 156 42.73 27.18 -22.61
N LYS A 157 41.43 27.53 -22.77
CA LYS A 157 40.98 28.93 -22.70
C LYS A 157 41.22 29.55 -21.33
N ARG A 158 40.93 28.83 -20.24
CA ARG A 158 41.21 29.28 -18.86
C ARG A 158 42.71 29.38 -18.57
N ALA A 159 43.52 28.48 -19.12
CA ALA A 159 44.98 28.52 -18.99
C ALA A 159 45.57 29.72 -19.75
N ALA A 160 45.09 29.99 -20.97
CA ALA A 160 45.47 31.17 -21.74
C ALA A 160 45.02 32.48 -21.06
N GLN A 161 43.85 32.49 -20.41
CA GLN A 161 43.37 33.63 -19.63
C GLN A 161 44.25 33.90 -18.40
N ARG A 162 44.67 32.85 -17.68
CA ARG A 162 45.60 32.97 -16.54
C ARG A 162 46.99 33.42 -16.97
N GLN A 163 47.50 32.95 -18.10
CA GLN A 163 48.78 33.41 -18.64
C GLN A 163 48.73 34.87 -19.08
N ALA A 164 47.60 35.34 -19.62
CA ALA A 164 47.39 36.75 -19.95
C ALA A 164 47.29 37.63 -18.69
N GLU A 165 46.66 37.13 -17.62
CA GLU A 165 46.59 37.80 -16.32
C GLU A 165 47.96 37.86 -15.61
N GLU A 166 48.75 36.79 -15.66
CA GLU A 166 50.12 36.77 -15.10
C GLU A 166 51.08 37.70 -15.85
N GLN A 167 50.95 37.83 -17.18
CA GLN A 167 51.76 38.76 -17.97
C GLN A 167 51.40 40.24 -17.71
N GLN A 168 50.17 40.53 -17.29
CA GLN A 168 49.77 41.88 -16.87
C GLN A 168 50.22 42.24 -15.44
N LEU A 169 50.54 41.25 -14.60
CA LEU A 169 50.94 41.44 -13.20
C LEU A 169 52.46 41.60 -12.98
N ILE A 170 53.29 41.43 -14.02
CA ILE A 170 54.76 41.58 -13.94
C ILE A 170 55.22 43.02 -14.30
N GLY A 171 54.30 43.90 -14.70
CA GLY A 171 54.61 45.24 -15.23
C GLY A 171 54.86 46.37 -14.23
N ASP A 172 54.51 46.24 -12.94
CA ASP A 172 54.67 47.36 -12.00
C ASP A 172 55.17 46.91 -10.63
N GLN A 173 56.49 47.01 -10.43
CA GLN A 173 57.09 47.04 -9.09
C GLN A 173 57.82 48.37 -8.88
N LYS A 174 57.30 49.20 -7.97
CA LYS A 174 58.10 50.08 -7.10
C LYS A 174 57.66 49.86 -5.64
N PRO A 175 58.61 49.77 -4.69
CA PRO A 175 58.31 49.38 -3.31
C PRO A 175 58.09 50.61 -2.42
N THR A 176 56.99 50.64 -1.65
CA THR A 176 56.92 51.47 -0.44
C THR A 176 56.13 50.76 0.66
N ALA A 177 56.65 50.87 1.87
CA ALA A 177 56.35 50.08 3.06
C ALA A 177 55.02 50.40 3.77
N LEU A 178 54.63 49.45 4.64
CA LEU A 178 53.70 49.47 5.78
C LEU A 178 52.77 50.69 5.94
N THR A 179 51.46 50.44 5.96
CA THR A 179 50.58 50.86 7.09
C THR A 179 49.26 50.08 7.07
N THR A 180 49.00 49.42 8.18
CA THR A 180 47.70 48.86 8.59
C THR A 180 46.76 49.98 9.02
N ALA A 181 45.53 49.98 8.48
CA ALA A 181 44.26 50.42 9.08
C ALA A 181 43.42 51.22 8.07
N THR A 182 42.28 50.63 7.67
CA THR A 182 40.94 51.25 7.51
C THR A 182 40.14 50.41 6.53
N ASN A 183 39.26 49.54 7.04
CA ASN A 183 38.09 49.02 6.30
C ASN A 183 37.00 48.47 7.23
N ALA A 184 36.92 48.98 8.47
CA ALA A 184 35.82 48.67 9.38
C ALA A 184 34.51 49.39 8.99
N GLU A 185 34.60 50.57 8.37
CA GLU A 185 33.42 51.34 7.92
C GLU A 185 32.75 50.77 6.66
N ALA A 186 33.52 50.13 5.77
CA ALA A 186 32.97 49.48 4.57
C ALA A 186 32.14 48.23 4.93
N ILE A 187 32.56 47.50 5.98
CA ILE A 187 31.83 46.33 6.49
C ILE A 187 30.56 46.76 7.25
N ALA A 188 30.61 47.86 8.00
CA ALA A 188 29.45 48.37 8.73
C ALA A 188 28.31 48.87 7.80
N ARG A 189 28.62 49.53 6.68
CA ARG A 189 27.60 49.98 5.71
C ARG A 189 26.89 48.83 5.01
N ASN A 190 27.61 47.75 4.68
CA ASN A 190 27.03 46.58 4.02
C ASN A 190 26.11 45.76 4.94
N ILE A 191 26.41 45.71 6.25
CA ILE A 191 25.54 45.06 7.24
C ILE A 191 24.26 45.87 7.51
N ALA A 192 24.33 47.20 7.51
CA ALA A 192 23.17 48.07 7.66
C ALA A 192 22.20 47.96 6.47
N ALA A 193 22.73 47.86 5.23
CA ALA A 193 21.92 47.67 4.02
C ALA A 193 21.21 46.31 3.98
N LEU A 194 21.82 45.26 4.56
CA LEU A 194 21.21 43.92 4.64
C LEU A 194 20.12 43.81 5.73
N LYS A 195 20.18 44.60 6.80
CA LYS A 195 19.14 44.66 7.84
C LYS A 195 17.89 45.46 7.42
N ALA A 196 18.01 46.37 6.46
CA ALA A 196 16.88 47.16 5.95
C ALA A 196 15.97 46.38 4.98
N ARG A 197 16.41 45.23 4.46
CA ARG A 197 15.67 44.44 3.43
C ARG A 197 14.90 43.23 3.99
N LYS A 198 14.82 43.07 5.32
CA LYS A 198 14.01 42.04 5.99
C LYS A 198 13.22 42.62 7.16
N LYS A 199 12.01 43.12 6.91
CA LYS A 199 10.95 43.26 7.93
C LYS A 199 9.60 42.82 7.36
N PRO A 200 8.88 41.90 8.03
CA PRO A 200 7.49 41.57 7.72
C PRO A 200 6.51 42.58 8.36
N SER A 201 5.38 42.80 7.70
CA SER A 201 4.26 43.63 8.18
C SER A 201 3.56 42.98 9.38
N LYS A 202 3.26 43.78 10.40
CA LYS A 202 2.33 43.42 11.48
C LYS A 202 1.26 44.50 11.57
N SER A 203 0.00 44.07 11.41
CA SER A 203 -1.20 44.86 11.63
C SER A 203 -1.50 45.00 13.13
N SER A 204 -2.16 46.11 13.44
CA SER A 204 -2.37 46.72 14.74
C SER A 204 -3.46 46.06 15.59
N THR A 205 -3.15 45.89 16.87
CA THR A 205 -4.11 45.74 17.99
C THR A 205 -4.83 47.05 18.30
N SER A 206 -6.14 46.98 18.50
CA SER A 206 -6.91 47.90 19.35
C SER A 206 -7.69 47.09 20.38
N ARG A 207 -7.80 47.65 21.60
CA ARG A 207 -8.31 47.02 22.81
C ARG A 207 -9.35 47.95 23.42
N ALA A 208 -10.56 47.44 23.67
CA ALA A 208 -11.61 47.92 24.60
C ALA A 208 -12.91 47.20 24.17
N THR A 209 -13.86 46.72 24.97
CA THR A 209 -14.16 46.75 26.42
C THR A 209 -15.32 45.76 26.61
N SER A 210 -15.44 45.18 27.79
CA SER A 210 -16.58 44.35 28.22
C SER A 210 -17.87 45.16 28.37
N ARG A 211 -19.02 44.55 28.04
CA ARG A 211 -20.29 44.76 28.74
C ARG A 211 -21.33 43.68 28.42
N SER A 212 -21.96 43.23 29.50
CA SER A 212 -23.15 42.39 29.65
C SER A 212 -24.41 43.08 29.13
N GLY A 213 -25.41 42.31 28.67
CA GLY A 213 -26.77 42.81 28.40
C GLY A 213 -27.70 41.85 27.66
N THR A 214 -28.48 41.08 28.44
CA THR A 214 -29.92 40.73 28.34
C THR A 214 -30.70 40.86 27.02
N ASP A 215 -31.47 39.79 26.74
CA ASP A 215 -32.86 39.70 26.26
C ASP A 215 -33.36 40.62 25.14
N THR A 216 -33.98 40.01 24.11
CA THR A 216 -35.40 40.27 23.76
C THR A 216 -35.90 39.34 22.64
N ASP A 217 -37.11 38.84 22.89
CA ASP A 217 -38.02 38.12 22.01
C ASP A 217 -38.33 38.84 20.68
N THR A 218 -38.80 38.10 19.66
CA THR A 218 -40.24 38.08 19.22
C THR A 218 -40.43 37.46 17.81
N ALA A 219 -40.98 36.23 17.79
CA ALA A 219 -42.05 35.65 16.94
C ALA A 219 -41.95 35.52 15.37
N PRO A 220 -42.85 34.76 14.68
CA PRO A 220 -43.93 33.88 15.16
C PRO A 220 -43.95 32.43 14.57
N ALA A 221 -44.87 31.64 15.13
CA ALA A 221 -45.11 30.22 14.93
C ALA A 221 -46.09 29.87 13.78
N SER A 222 -45.97 28.64 13.24
CA SER A 222 -47.03 27.67 12.85
C SER A 222 -46.40 26.61 11.92
N ASN A 223 -46.74 25.33 11.87
CA ASN A 223 -47.61 24.47 12.65
C ASN A 223 -47.07 23.02 12.54
N LYS A 224 -47.20 22.22 13.60
CA LYS A 224 -46.73 20.83 13.71
C LYS A 224 -47.57 19.86 12.86
N SER A 225 -46.93 18.80 12.36
CA SER A 225 -47.50 17.45 12.28
C SER A 225 -46.57 16.47 13.02
N GLN A 226 -47.15 15.61 13.87
CA GLN A 226 -46.47 14.62 14.73
C GLN A 226 -46.66 13.22 14.12
N THR A 227 -45.67 12.33 14.01
CA THR A 227 -45.16 11.33 15.01
C THR A 227 -44.42 10.21 14.21
N PRO A 228 -43.77 9.18 14.80
CA PRO A 228 -42.93 9.10 16.02
C PRO A 228 -41.52 8.48 15.77
N ASN A 229 -40.74 8.29 16.86
CA ASN A 229 -39.35 7.79 16.97
C ASN A 229 -38.22 8.79 16.72
N LYS A 230 -38.12 9.78 17.62
CA LYS A 230 -36.93 10.61 17.79
C LYS A 230 -36.01 10.00 18.84
N LYS A 231 -34.83 9.55 18.42
CA LYS A 231 -33.70 9.20 19.31
C LYS A 231 -33.50 10.31 20.33
N THR A 232 -33.43 9.95 21.61
CA THR A 232 -33.10 10.90 22.69
C THR A 232 -31.71 11.47 22.44
N ALA A 233 -31.64 12.79 22.28
CA ALA A 233 -30.37 13.48 22.14
C ALA A 233 -29.57 13.38 23.44
N ARG A 234 -28.27 13.07 23.32
CA ARG A 234 -27.33 13.09 24.45
C ARG A 234 -27.31 14.50 25.04
N LYS A 235 -27.62 14.64 26.34
CA LYS A 235 -27.46 15.91 27.07
C LYS A 235 -25.97 16.23 27.15
N TRP A 236 -25.54 17.26 26.43
CA TRP A 236 -24.28 17.95 26.70
C TRP A 236 -24.61 19.15 27.56
N ASP A 237 -24.92 18.91 28.84
CA ASP A 237 -25.10 20.00 29.78
C ASP A 237 -23.80 20.12 30.59
N ASN A 238 -23.20 21.31 30.61
CA ASN A 238 -22.06 21.65 31.46
C ASN A 238 -22.50 21.80 32.94
N GLY A 239 -23.45 20.97 33.37
CA GLY A 239 -23.97 20.91 34.73
C GLY A 239 -23.00 20.15 35.63
N ARG A 240 -23.01 20.49 36.92
CA ARG A 240 -22.25 19.77 37.95
C ARG A 240 -22.71 18.32 37.98
N ILE A 241 -21.77 17.40 37.75
CA ILE A 241 -21.96 15.96 37.88
C ILE A 241 -22.53 15.68 39.28
N THR A 242 -23.69 15.04 39.35
CA THR A 242 -24.31 14.71 40.64
C THR A 242 -23.74 13.41 41.19
N ALA A 243 -23.84 13.19 42.50
CA ALA A 243 -23.37 11.95 43.12
C ALA A 243 -24.04 10.71 42.50
N ASN A 244 -25.33 10.82 42.13
CA ASN A 244 -26.05 9.75 41.44
C ASN A 244 -25.51 9.45 40.04
N ASP A 245 -25.02 10.46 39.31
CA ASP A 245 -24.36 10.23 38.02
C ASP A 245 -23.04 9.49 38.23
N ILE A 246 -22.29 9.81 39.28
CA ILE A 246 -21.02 9.14 39.62
C ILE A 246 -21.28 7.67 39.99
N ASP A 247 -22.30 7.42 40.81
CA ASP A 247 -22.69 6.07 41.23
C ASP A 247 -23.25 5.23 40.07
N GLU A 248 -23.89 5.85 39.06
CA GLU A 248 -24.33 5.17 37.84
C GLU A 248 -23.15 4.70 36.96
N TYR A 249 -22.00 5.39 37.03
CA TYR A 249 -20.79 5.05 36.29
C TYR A 249 -19.71 4.35 37.14
N ASP A 250 -19.98 4.06 38.42
CA ASP A 250 -19.08 3.31 39.29
C ASP A 250 -19.30 1.79 39.15
N PHE A 251 -18.35 1.14 38.47
CA PHE A 251 -18.34 -0.32 38.24
C PHE A 251 -17.42 -1.06 39.22
N SER A 252 -16.96 -0.42 40.29
CA SER A 252 -15.93 -0.96 41.17
C SER A 252 -16.45 -2.00 42.17
N GLU A 253 -17.75 -2.03 42.49
CA GLU A 253 -18.31 -2.81 43.62
C GLU A 253 -19.34 -3.92 43.29
N LYS A 254 -19.49 -4.39 42.04
CA LYS A 254 -20.46 -5.47 41.76
C LYS A 254 -19.84 -6.74 41.21
N ASP A 255 -19.61 -7.69 42.10
CA ASP A 255 -19.63 -9.11 41.80
C ASP A 255 -20.80 -9.80 42.53
N ALA A 256 -21.34 -10.81 41.84
CA ALA A 256 -22.19 -11.92 42.30
C ALA A 256 -23.73 -11.73 42.34
N HIS A 257 -24.38 -12.45 41.40
CA HIS A 257 -25.79 -12.86 41.38
C HIS A 257 -26.84 -11.94 40.74
N LEU A 258 -26.70 -11.65 39.44
CA LEU A 258 -27.83 -11.37 38.55
C LEU A 258 -27.65 -12.15 37.24
N ASN A 259 -28.74 -12.60 36.61
CA ASN A 259 -28.79 -13.37 35.36
C ASN A 259 -28.26 -12.57 34.15
N ASP A 260 -26.95 -12.31 34.12
CA ASP A 260 -26.33 -11.30 33.26
C ASP A 260 -25.88 -11.81 31.88
N SER A 261 -26.06 -13.12 31.63
CA SER A 261 -25.62 -13.74 30.37
C SER A 261 -26.46 -13.29 29.16
N LYS A 262 -27.72 -12.88 29.36
CA LYS A 262 -28.61 -12.42 28.27
C LYS A 262 -28.44 -10.93 27.94
N THR A 263 -28.08 -10.09 28.91
CA THR A 263 -27.93 -8.64 28.76
C THR A 263 -26.57 -8.22 28.22
N LEU A 264 -25.51 -8.97 28.55
CA LEU A 264 -24.15 -8.70 28.03
C LEU A 264 -23.98 -9.19 26.58
N SER A 265 -24.68 -10.25 26.18
CA SER A 265 -24.60 -10.79 24.81
C SER A 265 -25.21 -9.85 23.77
N SER A 266 -26.27 -9.12 24.10
CA SER A 266 -26.99 -8.26 23.14
C SER A 266 -26.25 -6.99 22.74
N ASN A 267 -25.34 -6.49 23.59
CA ASN A 267 -24.62 -5.23 23.32
C ASN A 267 -23.32 -5.45 22.51
N PHE A 268 -22.73 -6.64 22.58
CA PHE A 268 -21.45 -6.95 21.93
C PHE A 268 -21.58 -7.89 20.72
N ILE A 269 -22.76 -8.48 20.49
CA ILE A 269 -23.09 -9.28 19.31
C ILE A 269 -24.26 -8.61 18.59
N ASP A 270 -24.04 -8.21 17.34
CA ASP A 270 -25.11 -7.85 16.44
C ASP A 270 -25.47 -9.05 15.57
N ASN A 271 -26.63 -9.65 15.86
CA ASN A 271 -27.15 -10.81 15.13
C ASN A 271 -27.35 -10.55 13.63
N THR A 272 -27.59 -9.29 13.23
CA THR A 272 -27.77 -8.94 11.81
C THR A 272 -26.45 -8.92 11.04
N SER A 273 -25.36 -8.69 11.77
CA SER A 273 -23.99 -8.61 11.27
C SER A 273 -23.20 -9.92 11.40
N MET A 274 -23.83 -10.99 11.90
CA MET A 274 -23.23 -12.33 11.94
C MET A 274 -22.90 -12.85 10.54
N GLY A 275 -21.82 -13.63 10.46
CA GLY A 275 -21.42 -14.39 9.29
C GLY A 275 -22.22 -15.68 9.11
N THR A 276 -21.81 -16.49 8.14
CA THR A 276 -22.45 -17.77 7.80
C THR A 276 -21.50 -18.93 8.06
N ARG A 277 -22.04 -20.14 8.27
CA ARG A 277 -21.22 -21.36 8.26
C ARG A 277 -21.21 -21.95 6.87
N ASN A 278 -20.03 -22.33 6.39
CA ASN A 278 -19.89 -22.98 5.10
C ASN A 278 -20.27 -24.47 5.18
N GLN A 279 -20.27 -25.16 4.03
CA GLN A 279 -20.61 -26.59 3.94
C GLN A 279 -19.69 -27.49 4.78
N LYS A 280 -18.47 -27.02 5.09
CA LYS A 280 -17.49 -27.72 5.93
C LYS A 280 -17.69 -27.42 7.42
N GLY A 281 -18.65 -26.58 7.79
CA GLY A 281 -18.96 -26.19 9.16
C GLY A 281 -18.12 -25.04 9.72
N PHE A 282 -17.17 -24.50 8.96
CA PHE A 282 -16.37 -23.34 9.38
C PHE A 282 -17.21 -22.07 9.32
N TYR A 283 -16.98 -21.18 10.30
CA TYR A 283 -17.62 -19.87 10.37
C TYR A 283 -16.85 -18.86 9.51
N GLU A 284 -17.50 -18.40 8.46
CA GLU A 284 -17.02 -17.36 7.55
C GLU A 284 -17.66 -16.03 7.94
N VAL A 285 -16.82 -15.00 8.13
CA VAL A 285 -17.33 -13.65 8.34
C VAL A 285 -18.09 -13.18 7.11
N ALA A 286 -19.14 -12.39 7.34
CA ALA A 286 -19.90 -11.83 6.22
C ALA A 286 -18.99 -10.93 5.35
N ASP A 287 -19.28 -10.90 4.06
CA ASP A 287 -18.64 -9.95 3.16
C ASP A 287 -19.10 -8.54 3.47
N TYR A 288 -18.20 -7.57 3.31
CA TYR A 288 -18.61 -6.17 3.31
C TYR A 288 -19.45 -5.91 2.05
N ASP A 289 -20.75 -5.74 2.26
CA ASP A 289 -21.70 -5.41 1.21
C ASP A 289 -22.63 -4.27 1.67
N ARG A 290 -22.52 -3.12 0.99
CA ARG A 290 -23.39 -1.97 1.21
C ARG A 290 -24.74 -2.11 0.49
N SER A 291 -24.96 -3.21 -0.26
CA SER A 291 -26.21 -3.50 -0.99
C SER A 291 -27.39 -3.91 -0.10
N ARG A 292 -27.22 -4.02 1.23
CA ARG A 292 -28.37 -4.31 2.13
C ARG A 292 -29.27 -3.08 2.29
N PRO A 293 -30.60 -3.25 2.28
CA PRO A 293 -31.53 -2.26 1.76
C PRO A 293 -32.23 -1.49 2.89
N ASP A 294 -31.83 -0.23 3.10
CA ASP A 294 -32.68 0.80 3.72
C ASP A 294 -33.11 1.86 2.69
N GLN A 295 -32.92 1.57 1.39
CA GLN A 295 -33.54 2.31 0.30
C GLN A 295 -34.25 1.29 -0.57
N GLN A 296 -35.58 1.45 -0.66
CA GLN A 296 -36.43 0.74 -1.61
C GLN A 296 -35.74 0.71 -2.98
N SER A 297 -35.74 -0.49 -3.56
CA SER A 297 -35.38 -0.78 -4.93
C SER A 297 -36.05 0.20 -5.89
N GLU A 298 -35.30 1.20 -6.35
CA GLU A 298 -35.49 1.69 -7.70
C GLU A 298 -34.61 0.85 -8.62
N GLU A 299 -35.27 0.31 -9.64
CA GLU A 299 -34.74 -0.51 -10.72
C GLU A 299 -33.36 -0.05 -11.20
N ASP A 300 -32.51 -1.04 -11.51
CA ASP A 300 -31.27 -0.93 -12.28
C ASP A 300 -31.52 -0.23 -13.64
N LYS A 301 -31.67 1.09 -13.61
CA LYS A 301 -31.34 1.94 -14.75
C LYS A 301 -29.87 2.26 -14.61
N SER A 302 -29.08 1.77 -15.55
CA SER A 302 -27.67 2.07 -15.76
C SER A 302 -27.43 3.58 -15.64
N GLN A 303 -27.18 4.06 -14.42
CA GLN A 303 -26.82 5.45 -14.22
C GLN A 303 -25.42 5.63 -14.82
N PRO A 304 -25.22 6.64 -15.68
CA PRO A 304 -23.90 6.95 -16.18
C PRO A 304 -22.99 7.19 -14.98
N THR A 305 -21.93 6.37 -14.85
CA THR A 305 -20.86 6.51 -13.85
C THR A 305 -20.41 7.97 -13.82
N LEU A 306 -20.03 8.54 -12.67
CA LEU A 306 -19.55 9.94 -12.64
C LEU A 306 -18.42 10.18 -13.64
N PHE A 307 -17.60 9.14 -13.91
CA PHE A 307 -16.64 9.12 -15.01
C PHE A 307 -17.27 9.51 -16.36
N SER A 308 -18.42 8.94 -16.74
CA SER A 308 -19.10 9.24 -18.03
C SER A 308 -19.69 10.63 -18.14
N LYS A 309 -20.06 11.27 -17.03
CA LYS A 309 -20.59 12.64 -17.04
C LYS A 309 -19.49 13.70 -17.12
N ILE A 310 -18.33 13.44 -16.53
CA ILE A 310 -17.21 14.40 -16.49
C ILE A 310 -16.37 14.31 -17.78
N ILE A 311 -16.28 13.11 -18.37
CA ILE A 311 -15.51 12.88 -19.60
C ILE A 311 -16.27 13.37 -20.85
N SER A 312 -17.61 13.37 -20.83
CA SER A 312 -18.43 13.86 -21.94
C SER A 312 -18.31 15.38 -22.21
N SER A 313 -17.71 16.15 -21.28
CA SER A 313 -17.56 17.61 -21.43
C SER A 313 -16.24 18.07 -22.08
N ILE A 314 -15.39 17.15 -22.56
CA ILE A 314 -14.14 17.51 -23.24
C ILE A 314 -14.39 17.62 -24.76
N PRO A 315 -14.32 18.82 -25.37
CA PRO A 315 -14.41 18.96 -26.82
C PRO A 315 -13.08 18.55 -27.47
N ILE A 316 -13.08 17.46 -28.25
CA ILE A 316 -11.94 17.10 -29.10
C ILE A 316 -12.05 17.86 -30.42
N PHE A 317 -11.21 18.88 -30.59
CA PHE A 317 -11.02 19.56 -31.87
C PHE A 317 -10.27 18.63 -32.85
N GLY A 318 -10.92 18.23 -33.93
CA GLY A 318 -10.27 17.53 -35.04
C GLY A 318 -11.25 16.69 -35.85
N GLY A 319 -11.54 17.14 -37.08
CA GLY A 319 -12.60 16.63 -37.95
C GLY A 319 -12.70 15.11 -38.08
N GLN A 320 -13.94 14.66 -38.29
CA GLN A 320 -14.33 13.27 -38.56
C GLN A 320 -13.51 12.69 -39.72
N LYS A 321 -12.50 11.89 -39.40
CA LYS A 321 -11.96 10.87 -40.30
C LYS A 321 -12.25 9.52 -39.65
N SER A 322 -13.17 8.79 -40.25
CA SER A 322 -13.48 7.40 -39.88
C SER A 322 -12.30 6.52 -40.29
N GLY A 323 -11.61 5.95 -39.30
CA GLY A 323 -10.48 5.06 -39.49
C GLY A 323 -9.82 4.70 -38.16
N PRO A 324 -9.07 3.59 -38.09
CA PRO A 324 -8.34 3.20 -36.89
C PRO A 324 -7.25 4.24 -36.57
N ILE A 325 -7.25 4.75 -35.35
CA ILE A 325 -6.30 5.80 -34.91
C ILE A 325 -5.43 5.24 -33.79
N THR A 326 -4.13 5.50 -33.88
CA THR A 326 -3.17 5.25 -32.80
C THR A 326 -3.28 6.35 -31.75
N LEU A 327 -3.53 5.97 -30.50
CA LEU A 327 -3.67 6.90 -29.39
C LEU A 327 -2.36 7.65 -29.11
N ARG A 328 -2.42 8.98 -29.09
CA ARG A 328 -1.30 9.84 -28.70
C ARG A 328 -1.42 10.25 -27.23
N GLU A 329 -0.31 10.73 -26.68
CA GLU A 329 -0.26 11.21 -25.30
C GLU A 329 -1.27 12.34 -25.03
N ASP A 330 -1.36 13.29 -25.95
CA ASP A 330 -2.26 14.45 -25.86
C ASP A 330 -3.75 14.06 -25.85
N ASP A 331 -4.12 12.94 -26.49
CA ASP A 331 -5.51 12.48 -26.55
C ASP A 331 -5.96 11.89 -25.20
N VAL A 332 -5.04 11.30 -24.43
CA VAL A 332 -5.33 10.52 -23.21
C VAL A 332 -5.19 11.38 -21.94
N LYS A 333 -4.23 12.31 -21.95
CA LYS A 333 -3.88 13.18 -20.81
C LYS A 333 -5.06 13.82 -20.08
N PRO A 334 -6.03 14.51 -20.75
CA PRO A 334 -7.09 15.21 -20.02
C PRO A 334 -8.04 14.25 -19.28
N MET A 335 -8.29 13.06 -19.81
CA MET A 335 -9.11 12.06 -19.11
C MET A 335 -8.36 11.44 -17.93
N ILE A 336 -7.06 11.20 -18.07
CA ILE A 336 -6.22 10.65 -16.99
C ILE A 336 -6.11 11.62 -15.81
N GLU A 337 -5.98 12.92 -16.07
CA GLU A 337 -5.97 13.95 -15.01
C GLU A 337 -7.31 13.97 -14.25
N GLN A 338 -8.44 13.80 -14.94
CA GLN A 338 -9.75 13.69 -14.30
C GLN A 338 -9.88 12.44 -13.44
N ILE A 339 -9.42 11.28 -13.96
CA ILE A 339 -9.40 10.01 -13.22
C ILE A 339 -8.54 10.15 -11.95
N GLN A 340 -7.37 10.78 -12.07
CA GLN A 340 -6.48 11.02 -10.94
C GLN A 340 -7.18 11.81 -9.85
N LEU A 341 -7.86 12.91 -10.20
CA LEU A 341 -8.62 13.72 -9.26
C LEU A 341 -9.76 12.92 -8.61
N GLN A 342 -10.43 12.05 -9.35
CA GLN A 342 -11.49 11.19 -8.81
C GLN A 342 -10.96 10.18 -7.80
N LEU A 343 -9.85 9.49 -8.12
CA LEU A 343 -9.19 8.56 -7.18
C LEU A 343 -8.81 9.29 -5.89
N MET A 344 -8.22 10.49 -6.01
CA MET A 344 -7.89 11.32 -4.85
C MET A 344 -9.13 11.71 -4.02
N LYS A 345 -10.24 12.07 -4.69
CA LYS A 345 -11.51 12.37 -4.02
C LYS A 345 -12.07 11.18 -3.23
N LYS A 346 -11.81 9.95 -3.72
CA LYS A 346 -12.15 8.68 -3.06
C LYS A 346 -11.14 8.26 -1.99
N ASN A 347 -10.29 9.18 -1.53
CA ASN A 347 -9.29 8.96 -0.48
C ASN A 347 -8.14 8.01 -0.90
N VAL A 348 -7.84 7.92 -2.20
CA VAL A 348 -6.58 7.31 -2.67
C VAL A 348 -5.45 8.31 -2.47
N ALA A 349 -4.29 7.85 -1.97
CA ALA A 349 -3.15 8.71 -1.78
C ALA A 349 -2.67 9.32 -3.11
N ARG A 350 -2.30 10.60 -3.10
CA ARG A 350 -1.95 11.36 -4.32
C ARG A 350 -0.85 10.68 -5.13
N GLU A 351 0.23 10.26 -4.47
CA GLU A 351 1.36 9.62 -5.13
C GLU A 351 0.94 8.32 -5.82
N ILE A 352 0.05 7.55 -5.18
CA ILE A 352 -0.45 6.28 -5.71
C ILE A 352 -1.40 6.54 -6.89
N ALA A 353 -2.28 7.53 -6.79
CA ALA A 353 -3.15 7.94 -7.88
C ALA A 353 -2.35 8.38 -9.11
N VAL A 354 -1.28 9.18 -8.92
CA VAL A 354 -0.34 9.56 -9.99
C VAL A 354 0.26 8.33 -10.64
N ARG A 355 0.86 7.42 -9.85
CA ARG A 355 1.53 6.23 -10.39
C ARG A 355 0.58 5.29 -11.15
N ILE A 356 -0.65 5.12 -10.67
CA ILE A 356 -1.68 4.32 -11.36
C ILE A 356 -2.02 4.98 -12.71
N CYS A 357 -2.24 6.29 -12.72
CA CYS A 357 -2.56 7.07 -13.91
C CYS A 357 -1.43 7.08 -14.95
N GLU A 358 -0.18 7.28 -14.53
CA GLU A 358 1.01 7.21 -15.38
C GLU A 358 1.15 5.81 -16.01
N ARG A 359 0.93 4.74 -15.23
CA ARG A 359 0.96 3.37 -15.74
C ARG A 359 -0.10 3.13 -16.82
N ILE A 360 -1.32 3.62 -16.61
CA ILE A 360 -2.41 3.50 -17.59
C ILE A 360 -2.07 4.32 -18.85
N GLN A 361 -1.53 5.52 -18.69
CA GLN A 361 -1.11 6.35 -19.81
C GLN A 361 -0.04 5.63 -20.67
N VAL A 362 0.99 5.06 -20.03
CA VAL A 362 2.01 4.25 -20.71
C VAL A 362 1.39 3.04 -21.41
N GLU A 363 0.38 2.41 -20.83
CA GLU A 363 -0.28 1.25 -21.44
C GLU A 363 -1.11 1.62 -22.68
N LEU A 364 -1.79 2.76 -22.65
CA LEU A 364 -2.75 3.17 -23.68
C LEU A 364 -2.11 3.87 -24.86
N VAL A 365 -1.05 4.66 -24.66
CA VAL A 365 -0.36 5.36 -25.76
C VAL A 365 0.17 4.33 -26.76
N GLY A 366 -0.19 4.48 -28.04
CA GLY A 366 0.20 3.55 -29.09
C GLY A 366 -0.80 2.41 -29.37
N GLN A 367 -1.87 2.25 -28.59
CA GLN A 367 -2.93 1.30 -28.93
C GLN A 367 -3.77 1.81 -30.12
N LYS A 368 -4.19 0.89 -30.99
CA LYS A 368 -5.10 1.18 -32.11
C LYS A 368 -6.54 1.17 -31.61
N LEU A 369 -7.24 2.30 -31.73
CA LEU A 369 -8.67 2.39 -31.43
C LEU A 369 -9.47 2.34 -32.75
N ALA A 370 -10.52 1.54 -32.79
CA ALA A 370 -11.35 1.36 -33.98
C ALA A 370 -12.17 2.61 -34.34
N ASP A 371 -12.51 3.45 -33.36
CA ASP A 371 -13.29 4.69 -33.52
C ASP A 371 -12.80 5.75 -32.52
N ARG A 372 -12.74 7.02 -32.96
CA ARG A 372 -12.33 8.17 -32.12
C ARG A 372 -13.45 8.67 -31.19
N SER A 373 -14.58 7.96 -31.10
CA SER A 373 -15.66 8.31 -30.18
C SER A 373 -15.17 8.40 -28.74
N THR A 374 -15.54 9.49 -28.06
CA THR A 374 -15.23 9.75 -26.64
C THR A 374 -15.66 8.59 -25.74
N ASN A 375 -16.78 7.93 -26.08
CA ASN A 375 -17.29 6.77 -25.36
C ASN A 375 -16.39 5.53 -25.50
N SER A 376 -15.77 5.32 -26.67
CA SER A 376 -14.89 4.18 -26.91
C SER A 376 -13.57 4.33 -26.16
N LEU A 377 -12.97 5.52 -26.23
CA LEU A 377 -11.77 5.85 -25.46
C LEU A 377 -12.03 5.75 -23.95
N GLN A 378 -13.17 6.27 -23.49
CA GLN A 378 -13.55 6.17 -22.10
C GLN A 378 -13.71 4.72 -21.63
N LYS A 379 -14.40 3.89 -22.41
CA LYS A 379 -14.59 2.48 -22.09
C LYS A 379 -13.25 1.75 -21.97
N LEU A 380 -12.31 2.02 -22.88
CA LEU A 380 -10.97 1.45 -22.86
C LEU A 380 -10.19 1.89 -21.60
N ILE A 381 -10.21 3.18 -21.27
CA ILE A 381 -9.53 3.69 -20.07
C ILE A 381 -10.14 3.08 -18.80
N ASN A 382 -11.47 3.06 -18.70
CA ASN A 382 -12.17 2.48 -17.54
C ASN A 382 -11.83 0.99 -17.40
N GLN A 383 -11.76 0.24 -18.50
CA GLN A 383 -11.38 -1.16 -18.49
C GLN A 383 -9.92 -1.36 -18.03
N SER A 384 -8.98 -0.56 -18.54
CA SER A 384 -7.57 -0.61 -18.10
C SER A 384 -7.44 -0.23 -16.62
N LEU A 385 -8.18 0.78 -16.16
CA LEU A 385 -8.23 1.18 -14.76
C LEU A 385 -8.80 0.07 -13.88
N GLU A 386 -9.92 -0.55 -14.26
CA GLU A 386 -10.54 -1.66 -13.54
C GLU A 386 -9.58 -2.86 -13.40
N ILE A 387 -8.89 -3.22 -14.49
CA ILE A 387 -7.87 -4.29 -14.49
C ILE A 387 -6.72 -3.91 -13.54
N SER A 388 -6.23 -2.68 -13.61
CA SER A 388 -5.13 -2.20 -12.78
C SER A 388 -5.49 -2.21 -11.28
N LEU A 389 -6.65 -1.67 -10.93
CA LEU A 389 -7.16 -1.65 -9.55
C LEU A 389 -7.39 -3.05 -9.01
N THR A 390 -8.01 -3.93 -9.80
CA THR A 390 -8.25 -5.34 -9.44
C THR A 390 -6.93 -6.05 -9.20
N LYS A 391 -5.93 -5.86 -10.08
CA LYS A 391 -4.61 -6.47 -9.93
C LYS A 391 -3.90 -6.02 -8.64
N ILE A 392 -3.99 -4.75 -8.27
CA ILE A 392 -3.37 -4.21 -7.05
C ILE A 392 -4.06 -4.73 -5.78
N LEU A 393 -5.38 -4.87 -5.80
CA LEU A 393 -6.17 -5.32 -4.64
C LEU A 393 -6.22 -6.85 -4.51
N THR A 394 -5.88 -7.59 -5.56
CA THR A 394 -5.86 -9.06 -5.52
C THR A 394 -4.63 -9.55 -4.73
N PRO A 395 -4.82 -10.36 -3.67
CA PRO A 395 -3.72 -10.91 -2.89
C PRO A 395 -2.75 -11.72 -3.75
N LYS A 396 -1.44 -11.48 -3.59
CA LYS A 396 -0.39 -12.41 -4.09
C LYS A 396 -0.11 -13.54 -3.08
N THR A 397 -0.55 -13.39 -1.84
CA THR A 397 -0.35 -14.33 -0.73
C THR A 397 -1.69 -14.88 -0.22
N SER A 398 -1.63 -16.00 0.50
CA SER A 398 -2.80 -16.61 1.15
C SER A 398 -3.46 -15.64 2.13
N VAL A 399 -4.76 -15.45 1.98
CA VAL A 399 -5.64 -14.74 2.93
C VAL A 399 -6.36 -15.70 3.90
N ASP A 400 -6.26 -17.01 3.69
CA ASP A 400 -6.96 -18.01 4.51
C ASP A 400 -6.16 -18.33 5.78
N VAL A 401 -6.45 -17.58 6.84
CA VAL A 401 -5.81 -17.75 8.15
C VAL A 401 -6.15 -19.11 8.77
N LEU A 402 -7.36 -19.66 8.55
CA LEU A 402 -7.74 -20.96 9.12
C LEU A 402 -6.95 -22.09 8.47
N ALA A 403 -6.78 -22.05 7.15
CA ALA A 403 -5.94 -23.02 6.45
C ALA A 403 -4.50 -23.00 6.97
N ASP A 404 -3.93 -21.80 7.18
CA ASP A 404 -2.57 -21.66 7.70
C ASP A 404 -2.42 -22.21 9.13
N ILE A 405 -3.43 -22.00 9.98
CA ILE A 405 -3.48 -22.58 11.34
C ILE A 405 -3.49 -24.10 11.27
N HIS A 406 -4.41 -24.69 10.52
CA HIS A 406 -4.52 -26.15 10.39
C HIS A 406 -3.24 -26.75 9.77
N GLN A 407 -2.68 -26.12 8.74
CA GLN A 407 -1.44 -26.57 8.11
C GLN A 407 -0.28 -26.61 9.11
N LYS A 408 -0.17 -25.58 9.98
CA LYS A 408 0.86 -25.55 11.03
C LYS A 408 0.63 -26.66 12.05
N GLN A 409 -0.60 -26.85 12.50
CA GLN A 409 -0.96 -27.92 13.45
C GLN A 409 -0.66 -29.31 12.88
N ASP A 410 -1.04 -29.57 11.64
CA ASP A 410 -0.83 -30.87 10.98
C ASP A 410 0.65 -31.16 10.77
N ARG A 411 1.43 -30.17 10.33
CA ARG A 411 2.89 -30.29 10.21
C ARG A 411 3.54 -30.67 11.53
N GLN A 412 3.08 -30.08 12.63
CA GLN A 412 3.62 -30.39 13.96
C GLN A 412 3.16 -31.74 14.49
N LYS A 413 1.91 -32.15 14.24
CA LYS A 413 1.44 -33.49 14.59
C LYS A 413 2.28 -34.55 13.87
N GLN A 414 2.60 -34.34 12.59
CA GLN A 414 3.48 -35.23 11.83
C GLN A 414 4.91 -35.27 12.39
N MET A 415 5.48 -34.13 12.78
CA MET A 415 6.81 -34.10 13.42
C MET A 415 6.83 -34.73 14.82
N ASN A 416 5.76 -34.58 15.60
CA ASN A 416 5.66 -35.21 16.92
C ASN A 416 5.41 -36.71 16.82
N LEU A 417 4.79 -37.20 15.75
CA LEU A 417 4.60 -38.63 15.51
C LEU A 417 5.91 -39.35 15.15
N SER A 418 6.82 -38.67 14.45
CA SER A 418 8.14 -39.22 14.10
C SER A 418 9.14 -39.19 15.26
N GLN A 419 8.91 -38.36 16.28
CA GLN A 419 9.70 -38.34 17.50
C GLN A 419 8.96 -39.10 18.60
N LEU A 420 9.46 -40.27 19.03
CA LEU A 420 8.92 -41.17 20.07
C LEU A 420 8.83 -40.55 21.49
N SER A 421 8.71 -39.24 21.60
CA SER A 421 8.64 -38.45 22.82
C SER A 421 7.16 -38.27 23.19
N GLY A 422 6.68 -38.95 24.23
CA GLY A 422 5.26 -38.94 24.68
C GLY A 422 4.69 -37.60 25.19
N ARG A 423 5.23 -36.45 24.77
CA ARG A 423 4.67 -35.11 24.99
C ARG A 423 4.18 -34.52 23.66
N SER A 424 2.90 -34.73 23.37
CA SER A 424 2.21 -34.12 22.22
C SER A 424 1.82 -32.66 22.52
N SER A 425 2.80 -31.75 22.61
CA SER A 425 2.51 -30.30 22.62
C SER A 425 2.69 -29.72 21.22
N THR A 426 1.60 -29.41 20.52
CA THR A 426 1.63 -28.63 19.27
C THR A 426 1.93 -27.18 19.61
N ALA A 427 2.89 -26.56 18.94
CA ALA A 427 3.18 -25.15 19.12
C ALA A 427 2.08 -24.29 18.45
N PRO A 428 1.56 -23.28 19.17
CA PRO A 428 0.42 -22.49 18.71
C PRO A 428 0.74 -21.68 17.44
N TYR A 429 -0.31 -21.28 16.74
CA TYR A 429 -0.22 -20.26 15.70
C TYR A 429 -0.15 -18.87 16.33
N VAL A 430 0.89 -18.08 16.03
CA VAL A 430 1.18 -16.80 16.69
C VAL A 430 0.92 -15.65 15.73
N MET A 431 0.00 -14.76 16.11
CA MET A 431 -0.34 -13.55 15.36
C MET A 431 -0.01 -12.31 16.18
N THR A 432 0.75 -11.39 15.60
CA THR A 432 1.12 -10.12 16.25
C THR A 432 0.38 -8.96 15.60
N PHE A 433 -0.36 -8.20 16.40
CA PHE A 433 -1.10 -7.02 15.94
C PHE A 433 -0.28 -5.77 16.19
N VAL A 434 0.04 -5.03 15.14
CA VAL A 434 0.89 -3.83 15.18
C VAL A 434 0.21 -2.65 14.49
N GLY A 435 0.64 -1.43 14.79
CA GLY A 435 0.08 -0.22 14.16
C GLY A 435 0.22 1.01 15.06
N VAL A 436 -0.23 2.15 14.58
CA VAL A 436 -0.16 3.41 15.33
C VAL A 436 -1.19 3.48 16.46
N ASN A 437 -1.19 4.59 17.19
CA ASN A 437 -2.13 4.84 18.28
C ASN A 437 -3.56 5.03 17.76
N GLY A 438 -4.56 4.54 18.49
CA GLY A 438 -5.97 4.87 18.22
C GLY A 438 -6.64 4.22 16.99
N VAL A 439 -5.93 3.37 16.24
CA VAL A 439 -6.47 2.68 15.05
C VAL A 439 -7.37 1.48 15.35
N GLY A 440 -7.49 1.07 16.62
CA GLY A 440 -8.38 -0.03 17.03
C GLY A 440 -7.72 -1.43 17.06
N LYS A 441 -6.43 -1.53 17.44
CA LYS A 441 -5.69 -2.80 17.59
C LYS A 441 -6.38 -3.78 18.54
N SER A 442 -6.49 -3.44 19.82
CA SER A 442 -7.07 -4.29 20.87
C SER A 442 -8.51 -4.71 20.57
N THR A 443 -9.32 -3.78 20.02
CA THR A 443 -10.71 -4.06 19.64
C THR A 443 -10.78 -5.07 18.51
N ASN A 444 -10.06 -4.86 17.39
CA ASN A 444 -10.12 -5.80 16.26
C ASN A 444 -9.42 -7.14 16.56
N LEU A 445 -8.39 -7.14 17.42
CA LEU A 445 -7.84 -8.38 17.97
C LEU A 445 -8.92 -9.19 18.68
N SER A 446 -9.78 -8.55 19.46
CA SER A 446 -10.89 -9.22 20.17
C SER A 446 -11.97 -9.73 19.21
N LYS A 447 -12.23 -9.03 18.09
CA LYS A 447 -13.12 -9.54 17.02
C LYS A 447 -12.53 -10.76 16.31
N VAL A 448 -11.22 -10.75 16.04
CA VAL A 448 -10.51 -11.90 15.48
C VAL A 448 -10.52 -13.07 16.47
N ALA A 449 -10.36 -12.81 17.77
CA ALA A 449 -10.50 -13.82 18.80
C ALA A 449 -11.92 -14.44 18.80
N PHE A 450 -12.97 -13.62 18.70
CA PHE A 450 -14.34 -14.11 18.55
C PHE A 450 -14.50 -14.99 17.30
N TRP A 451 -13.98 -14.55 16.15
CA TRP A 451 -14.04 -15.33 14.91
C TRP A 451 -13.31 -16.68 15.02
N LEU A 452 -12.16 -16.73 15.70
CA LEU A 452 -11.42 -17.97 15.98
C LEU A 452 -12.19 -18.90 16.92
N LEU A 453 -12.83 -18.37 17.97
CA LEU A 453 -13.68 -19.13 18.88
C LEU A 453 -14.90 -19.72 18.15
N GLN A 454 -15.54 -18.96 17.24
CA GLN A 454 -16.62 -19.48 16.39
C GLN A 454 -16.17 -20.64 15.49
N ASN A 455 -14.88 -20.70 15.19
CA ASN A 455 -14.21 -21.79 14.47
C ASN A 455 -13.64 -22.87 15.39
N ARG A 456 -14.03 -22.89 16.68
CA ARG A 456 -13.67 -23.91 17.69
C ARG A 456 -12.18 -24.00 17.97
N LEU A 457 -11.45 -22.89 17.85
CA LEU A 457 -10.04 -22.79 18.20
C LEU A 457 -9.89 -22.19 19.60
N ARG A 458 -8.97 -22.74 20.40
CA ARG A 458 -8.57 -22.18 21.70
C ARG A 458 -7.60 -21.03 21.50
N VAL A 459 -7.91 -19.88 22.09
CA VAL A 459 -7.19 -18.62 21.87
C VAL A 459 -6.58 -18.10 23.17
N LEU A 460 -5.27 -17.87 23.18
CA LEU A 460 -4.61 -17.11 24.23
C LEU A 460 -4.36 -15.68 23.74
N ILE A 461 -4.81 -14.69 24.49
CA ILE A 461 -4.50 -13.28 24.24
C ILE A 461 -3.31 -12.89 25.11
N ALA A 462 -2.22 -12.38 24.52
CA ALA A 462 -1.05 -11.90 25.23
C ALA A 462 -1.06 -10.37 25.30
N ALA A 463 -1.18 -9.82 26.52
CA ALA A 463 -1.20 -8.39 26.77
C ALA A 463 0.23 -7.81 26.76
N CYS A 464 0.71 -7.42 25.58
CA CYS A 464 2.04 -6.82 25.40
C CYS A 464 2.00 -5.29 25.20
N ASP A 465 0.83 -4.66 25.33
CA ASP A 465 0.71 -3.20 25.53
C ASP A 465 0.93 -2.85 27.01
N THR A 466 2.20 -2.82 27.42
CA THR A 466 2.60 -2.53 28.80
C THR A 466 2.83 -1.04 29.09
N PHE A 467 2.60 -0.19 28.10
CA PHE A 467 2.89 1.25 28.16
C PHE A 467 1.66 2.11 28.37
N ARG A 468 0.52 1.76 27.74
CA ARG A 468 -0.71 2.54 27.81
C ARG A 468 -1.55 2.12 29.02
N SER A 469 -1.89 3.08 29.88
CA SER A 469 -2.81 2.86 31.02
C SER A 469 -4.16 2.31 30.55
N GLY A 470 -4.69 1.31 31.26
CA GLY A 470 -5.97 0.67 30.97
C GLY A 470 -5.94 -0.32 29.80
N ALA A 471 -4.80 -0.53 29.12
CA ALA A 471 -4.71 -1.47 28.01
C ALA A 471 -4.91 -2.93 28.46
N VAL A 472 -4.36 -3.28 29.62
CA VAL A 472 -4.50 -4.63 30.19
C VAL A 472 -5.95 -4.85 30.65
N GLU A 473 -6.54 -3.89 31.36
CA GLU A 473 -7.96 -3.92 31.77
C GLU A 473 -8.92 -4.02 30.58
N GLN A 474 -8.61 -3.32 29.48
CA GLN A 474 -9.38 -3.39 28.24
C GLN A 474 -9.41 -4.83 27.70
N LEU A 475 -8.24 -5.49 27.60
CA LEU A 475 -8.17 -6.90 27.16
C LEU A 475 -8.83 -7.85 28.16
N ARG A 476 -8.69 -7.60 29.47
CA ARG A 476 -9.35 -8.39 30.52
C ARG A 476 -10.87 -8.37 30.38
N THR A 477 -11.43 -7.20 30.06
CA THR A 477 -12.85 -7.03 29.78
C THR A 477 -13.27 -7.82 28.56
N HIS A 478 -12.50 -7.74 27.47
CA HIS A 478 -12.78 -8.51 26.25
C HIS A 478 -12.74 -10.02 26.50
N VAL A 479 -11.71 -10.53 27.19
CA VAL A 479 -11.58 -11.96 27.54
C VAL A 479 -12.73 -12.41 28.44
N ARG A 480 -13.12 -11.62 29.45
CA ARG A 480 -14.28 -11.92 30.30
C ARG A 480 -15.57 -12.03 29.46
N ASN A 481 -15.80 -11.08 28.55
CA ASN A 481 -16.98 -11.07 27.71
C ASN A 481 -16.99 -12.24 26.71
N LEU A 482 -15.87 -12.51 26.05
CA LEU A 482 -15.73 -13.62 25.11
C LEU A 482 -15.86 -14.98 25.80
N GLY A 483 -15.32 -15.14 27.02
CA GLY A 483 -15.48 -16.36 27.80
C GLY A 483 -16.93 -16.62 28.21
N LYS A 484 -17.71 -15.57 28.50
CA LYS A 484 -19.16 -15.69 28.74
C LYS A 484 -19.91 -16.11 27.47
N LEU A 485 -19.52 -15.58 26.31
CA LEU A 485 -20.14 -15.90 25.03
C LEU A 485 -19.84 -17.34 24.60
N ASP A 486 -18.64 -17.83 24.85
CA ASP A 486 -18.25 -19.20 24.52
C ASP A 486 -19.06 -20.25 25.28
N GLY A 487 -19.39 -20.01 26.55
CA GLY A 487 -20.29 -20.87 27.32
C GLY A 487 -21.72 -20.96 26.76
N ALA A 488 -22.11 -20.05 25.85
CA ALA A 488 -23.39 -20.06 25.14
C ALA A 488 -23.29 -20.61 23.71
N ILE A 489 -22.08 -20.83 23.17
CA ILE A 489 -21.89 -21.53 21.91
C ILE A 489 -22.15 -23.00 22.20
N GLU A 490 -23.09 -23.62 21.49
CA GLU A 490 -23.34 -25.07 21.58
C GLU A 490 -22.07 -25.83 21.16
N HIS A 491 -21.19 -26.07 22.13
CA HIS A 491 -20.19 -27.12 22.06
C HIS A 491 -20.97 -28.42 22.06
N GLN A 492 -21.22 -28.98 20.88
CA GLN A 492 -21.63 -30.37 20.75
C GLN A 492 -20.54 -31.24 21.39
N SER A 493 -20.75 -31.53 22.67
CA SER A 493 -20.43 -32.78 23.36
C SER A 493 -19.17 -33.46 22.84
N PHE A 494 -17.99 -32.91 23.12
CA PHE A 494 -16.76 -33.68 23.05
C PHE A 494 -16.26 -34.00 24.45
N SER A 495 -16.49 -35.27 24.83
CA SER A 495 -15.98 -35.99 26.00
C SER A 495 -16.25 -35.43 27.39
N SER A 496 -17.17 -36.11 28.07
CA SER A 496 -17.52 -36.07 29.50
C SER A 496 -16.38 -36.31 30.50
N ASN A 497 -15.10 -36.22 30.11
CA ASN A 497 -13.93 -36.56 30.93
C ASN A 497 -12.71 -35.63 30.76
N GLN A 498 -12.83 -34.45 30.15
CA GLN A 498 -11.75 -33.45 30.17
C GLN A 498 -12.07 -32.37 31.20
N GLU A 499 -11.13 -32.12 32.12
CA GLU A 499 -11.12 -30.94 33.00
C GLU A 499 -11.55 -29.69 32.23
N GLU A 500 -12.32 -28.80 32.86
CA GLU A 500 -12.84 -27.55 32.28
C GLU A 500 -11.71 -26.64 31.74
N ARG A 501 -11.19 -26.97 30.55
CA ARG A 501 -10.14 -26.21 29.89
C ARG A 501 -10.74 -24.97 29.27
N LYS A 502 -10.25 -23.81 29.67
CA LYS A 502 -10.66 -22.53 29.11
C LYS A 502 -10.35 -22.49 27.62
N THR A 503 -11.33 -22.05 26.84
CA THR A 503 -11.23 -21.82 25.39
C THR A 503 -10.57 -20.49 25.07
N ILE A 504 -10.76 -19.48 25.93
CA ILE A 504 -10.08 -18.18 25.83
C ILE A 504 -9.45 -17.78 27.17
N GLU A 505 -8.24 -17.24 27.10
CA GLU A 505 -7.53 -16.77 28.29
C GLU A 505 -6.66 -15.53 28.01
N LEU A 506 -6.41 -14.73 29.05
CA LEU A 506 -5.51 -13.59 29.01
C LEU A 506 -4.19 -13.94 29.69
N PHE A 507 -3.09 -13.81 28.97
CA PHE A 507 -1.75 -13.80 29.53
C PHE A 507 -1.28 -12.36 29.76
N GLU A 508 -1.06 -11.99 31.02
CA GLU A 508 -0.60 -10.66 31.41
C GLU A 508 0.48 -10.74 32.49
N LYS A 509 1.31 -9.71 32.56
CA LYS A 509 2.31 -9.54 33.63
C LYS A 509 2.26 -8.15 34.27
N GLY A 510 1.21 -7.37 34.00
CA GLY A 510 1.09 -5.97 34.43
C GLY A 510 1.90 -4.99 33.57
N TYR A 511 1.99 -3.75 34.02
CA TYR A 511 2.60 -2.63 33.29
C TYR A 511 4.13 -2.53 33.44
N GLY A 512 4.78 -1.81 32.52
CA GLY A 512 6.21 -1.48 32.60
C GLY A 512 7.19 -2.62 32.30
N LYS A 513 6.70 -3.80 31.90
CA LYS A 513 7.53 -4.96 31.56
C LYS A 513 7.85 -5.04 30.07
N ASP A 514 8.92 -5.78 29.73
CA ASP A 514 9.35 -5.98 28.35
C ASP A 514 8.35 -6.82 27.55
N ALA A 515 7.74 -6.20 26.53
CA ALA A 515 6.75 -6.82 25.66
C ALA A 515 7.29 -8.08 24.96
N ALA A 516 8.57 -8.10 24.57
CA ALA A 516 9.18 -9.25 23.91
C ALA A 516 9.26 -10.48 24.82
N GLY A 517 9.55 -10.26 26.12
CA GLY A 517 9.58 -11.30 27.15
C GLY A 517 8.19 -11.84 27.49
N ILE A 518 7.19 -10.96 27.63
CA ILE A 518 5.80 -11.35 27.87
C ILE A 518 5.28 -12.24 26.74
N ALA A 519 5.51 -11.83 25.48
CA ALA A 519 5.12 -12.63 24.32
C ALA A 519 5.77 -14.02 24.34
N LYS A 520 7.05 -14.11 24.71
CA LYS A 520 7.79 -15.38 24.78
C LYS A 520 7.22 -16.31 25.83
N GLU A 521 6.95 -15.78 27.02
CA GLU A 521 6.32 -16.55 28.09
C GLU A 521 4.89 -16.97 27.72
N ALA A 522 4.11 -16.10 27.07
CA ALA A 522 2.76 -16.41 26.61
C ALA A 522 2.74 -17.55 25.58
N ILE A 523 3.67 -17.55 24.61
CA ILE A 523 3.78 -18.62 23.61
C ILE A 523 4.16 -19.94 24.28
N GLN A 524 5.07 -19.91 25.26
CA GLN A 524 5.45 -21.10 26.00
C GLN A 524 4.29 -21.63 26.87
N TYR A 525 3.55 -20.74 27.51
CA TYR A 525 2.34 -21.07 28.27
C TYR A 525 1.29 -21.71 27.36
N ALA A 526 0.99 -21.09 26.22
CA ALA A 526 0.07 -21.62 25.21
C ALA A 526 0.46 -23.03 24.73
N LYS A 527 1.76 -23.26 24.51
CA LYS A 527 2.28 -24.57 24.10
C LYS A 527 2.09 -25.63 25.20
N ASN A 528 2.33 -25.29 26.45
CA ASN A 528 2.17 -26.21 27.57
C ASN A 528 0.71 -26.57 27.82
N ASP A 529 -0.18 -25.58 27.67
CA ASP A 529 -1.61 -25.70 28.01
C ASP A 529 -2.48 -26.06 26.80
N GLY A 530 -1.87 -26.24 25.62
CA GLY A 530 -2.51 -26.70 24.39
C GLY A 530 -3.48 -25.71 23.78
N PHE A 531 -3.14 -24.42 23.78
CA PHE A 531 -3.87 -23.41 23.01
C PHE A 531 -3.51 -23.50 21.52
N ASP A 532 -4.49 -23.27 20.65
CA ASP A 532 -4.31 -23.36 19.20
C ASP A 532 -3.67 -22.09 18.63
N VAL A 533 -4.07 -20.93 19.15
CA VAL A 533 -3.67 -19.61 18.64
C VAL A 533 -3.24 -18.70 19.79
N VAL A 534 -2.18 -17.92 19.57
CA VAL A 534 -1.75 -16.81 20.43
C VAL A 534 -1.91 -15.51 19.68
N LEU A 535 -2.70 -14.58 20.23
CA LEU A 535 -2.88 -13.23 19.71
C LEU A 535 -2.10 -12.24 20.58
N ILE A 536 -1.07 -11.62 20.01
CA ILE A 536 -0.22 -10.66 20.70
C ILE A 536 -0.75 -9.25 20.43
N ASP A 537 -1.30 -8.60 21.47
CA ASP A 537 -1.64 -7.17 21.42
C ASP A 537 -0.42 -6.34 21.78
N THR A 538 -0.08 -5.36 20.96
CA THR A 538 1.11 -4.53 21.21
C THR A 538 0.72 -3.06 21.36
N ALA A 539 1.54 -2.30 22.10
CA ALA A 539 1.36 -0.86 22.22
C ALA A 539 1.27 -0.17 20.85
N GLY A 540 0.48 0.89 20.74
CA GLY A 540 0.56 1.74 19.56
C GLY A 540 1.86 2.54 19.55
N ARG A 541 2.41 2.79 18.37
CA ARG A 541 3.64 3.58 18.22
C ARG A 541 3.69 4.26 16.86
N MET A 542 4.24 5.47 16.85
CA MET A 542 4.48 6.20 15.61
C MET A 542 5.68 5.59 14.87
N GLN A 543 5.65 5.65 13.54
CA GLN A 543 6.63 5.08 12.64
C GLN A 543 8.04 5.68 12.78
N ASP A 544 8.14 6.88 13.35
CA ASP A 544 9.37 7.64 13.59
C ASP A 544 9.94 7.46 15.01
N ASN A 545 9.21 6.80 15.92
CA ASN A 545 9.68 6.54 17.27
C ASN A 545 10.62 5.32 17.29
N GLU A 546 11.90 5.57 17.05
CA GLU A 546 12.94 4.53 16.98
C GLU A 546 12.99 3.61 18.22
N PRO A 547 13.01 4.11 19.48
CA PRO A 547 13.01 3.23 20.65
C PRO A 547 11.86 2.23 20.68
N LEU A 548 10.65 2.68 20.36
CA LEU A 548 9.46 1.82 20.31
C LEU A 548 9.49 0.85 19.11
N MET A 549 10.00 1.29 17.97
CA MET A 549 10.16 0.43 16.78
C MET A 549 11.25 -0.63 16.98
N ARG A 550 12.33 -0.31 17.69
CA ARG A 550 13.38 -1.26 18.08
C ARG A 550 12.85 -2.31 19.05
N ALA A 551 12.05 -1.89 20.04
CA ALA A 551 11.38 -2.82 20.95
C ALA A 551 10.42 -3.77 20.20
N LEU A 552 9.68 -3.26 19.21
CA LEU A 552 8.87 -4.10 18.33
C LEU A 552 9.72 -5.06 17.49
N GLY A 553 10.82 -4.58 16.89
CA GLY A 553 11.76 -5.42 16.15
C GLY A 553 12.29 -6.57 17.02
N LYS A 554 12.68 -6.28 18.26
CA LYS A 554 13.08 -7.29 19.25
C LYS A 554 11.95 -8.31 19.51
N LEU A 555 10.71 -7.87 19.70
CA LEU A 555 9.56 -8.77 19.90
C LEU A 555 9.41 -9.73 18.71
N VAL A 556 9.51 -9.23 17.49
CA VAL A 556 9.39 -10.05 16.27
C VAL A 556 10.53 -11.05 16.15
N VAL A 557 11.78 -10.63 16.38
CA VAL A 557 12.96 -11.52 16.28
C VAL A 557 12.92 -12.62 17.33
N VAL A 558 12.60 -12.28 18.57
CA VAL A 558 12.62 -13.24 19.70
C VAL A 558 11.49 -14.27 19.57
N ASN A 559 10.32 -13.86 19.08
CA ASN A 559 9.11 -14.68 19.11
C ASN A 559 8.76 -15.32 17.77
N GLN A 560 9.35 -14.86 16.66
CA GLN A 560 9.12 -15.36 15.30
C GLN A 560 7.63 -15.63 15.01
N PRO A 561 6.76 -14.60 15.11
CA PRO A 561 5.32 -14.78 14.89
C PRO A 561 5.04 -15.29 13.48
N ASP A 562 4.01 -16.14 13.31
CA ASP A 562 3.61 -16.69 12.01
C ASP A 562 3.01 -15.62 11.10
N LYS A 563 2.27 -14.67 11.69
CA LYS A 563 1.69 -13.52 10.98
C LYS A 563 1.89 -12.22 11.74
N ILE A 564 2.38 -11.21 11.04
CA ILE A 564 2.46 -9.83 11.53
C ILE A 564 1.38 -9.01 10.82
N LEU A 565 0.36 -8.62 11.58
CA LEU A 565 -0.83 -7.93 11.07
C LEU A 565 -0.75 -6.45 11.40
N PHE A 566 -0.70 -5.61 10.38
CA PHE A 566 -0.79 -4.17 10.53
C PHE A 566 -2.25 -3.73 10.61
N VAL A 567 -2.61 -3.05 11.68
CA VAL A 567 -3.93 -2.47 11.88
C VAL A 567 -3.86 -1.00 11.47
N GLY A 568 -4.55 -0.66 10.39
CA GLY A 568 -4.65 0.70 9.85
C GLY A 568 -6.11 1.13 9.80
N GLU A 569 -6.38 2.43 9.89
CA GLU A 569 -7.74 2.96 9.78
C GLU A 569 -8.02 3.44 8.35
N ALA A 570 -9.26 3.24 7.89
CA ALA A 570 -9.69 3.61 6.53
C ALA A 570 -9.80 5.13 6.31
N LEU A 571 -9.90 5.89 7.41
CA LEU A 571 -10.00 7.36 7.39
C LEU A 571 -8.70 8.04 6.97
N VAL A 572 -7.57 7.34 7.08
CA VAL A 572 -6.27 7.94 6.78
C VAL A 572 -6.09 7.99 5.26
N GLY A 573 -5.89 9.20 4.73
CA GLY A 573 -5.59 9.44 3.32
C GLY A 573 -4.11 9.29 3.02
N ASN A 574 -3.44 10.38 2.60
CA ASN A 574 -2.02 10.35 2.19
C ASN A 574 -1.07 9.82 3.27
N GLU A 575 -1.35 10.08 4.55
CA GLU A 575 -0.51 9.63 5.66
C GLU A 575 -0.46 8.09 5.78
N ALA A 576 -1.41 7.36 5.19
CA ALA A 576 -1.46 5.90 5.27
C ALA A 576 -0.23 5.28 4.60
N VAL A 577 0.19 5.87 3.48
CA VAL A 577 1.36 5.44 2.70
C VAL A 577 2.64 5.66 3.49
N ASP A 578 2.81 6.87 4.00
CA ASP A 578 4.00 7.26 4.77
C ASP A 578 4.11 6.46 6.07
N GLN A 579 3.00 6.31 6.79
CA GLN A 579 2.92 5.54 8.00
C GLN A 579 3.27 4.08 7.74
N LEU A 580 2.58 3.44 6.79
CA LEU A 580 2.77 2.02 6.51
C LEU A 580 4.15 1.71 5.94
N GLY A 581 4.61 2.50 4.97
CA GLY A 581 5.92 2.32 4.33
C GLY A 581 7.08 2.52 5.31
N LYS A 582 7.04 3.57 6.14
CA LYS A 582 8.06 3.79 7.18
C LYS A 582 7.98 2.71 8.26
N PHE A 583 6.78 2.29 8.65
CA PHE A 583 6.60 1.26 9.67
C PHE A 583 7.19 -0.09 9.22
N ASP A 584 6.87 -0.54 8.01
CA ASP A 584 7.41 -1.78 7.43
C ASP A 584 8.93 -1.70 7.25
N LYS A 585 9.43 -0.57 6.74
CA LYS A 585 10.88 -0.34 6.60
C LYS A 585 11.61 -0.39 7.94
N SER A 586 11.09 0.30 8.96
CA SER A 586 11.65 0.28 10.31
C SER A 586 11.60 -1.12 10.91
N LEU A 587 10.49 -1.85 10.73
CA LEU A 587 10.35 -3.22 11.21
C LEU A 587 11.38 -4.16 10.57
N LYS A 588 11.55 -4.11 9.24
CA LYS A 588 12.57 -4.88 8.52
C LYS A 588 13.99 -4.52 8.97
N THR A 589 14.25 -3.23 9.20
CA THR A 589 15.57 -2.73 9.64
C THR A 589 15.92 -3.26 11.03
N PHE A 590 15.02 -3.14 12.01
CA PHE A 590 15.30 -3.56 13.38
C PHE A 590 15.15 -5.07 13.62
N SER A 591 14.42 -5.78 12.74
CA SER A 591 14.36 -7.25 12.80
C SER A 591 15.49 -7.95 12.02
N GLY A 592 16.06 -7.29 11.01
CA GLY A 592 17.06 -7.86 10.09
C GLY A 592 18.53 -7.70 10.50
N LEU A 593 18.84 -7.56 11.79
CA LEU A 593 20.22 -7.37 12.27
C LEU A 593 21.14 -8.57 11.96
N ASP A 594 20.59 -9.78 11.82
CA ASP A 594 21.25 -10.94 11.21
C ASP A 594 20.58 -11.24 9.85
N SER A 595 21.38 -11.21 8.79
CA SER A 595 21.05 -10.90 7.38
C SER A 595 20.14 -11.87 6.59
N HIS A 596 19.35 -12.73 7.24
CA HIS A 596 18.37 -13.62 6.57
C HIS A 596 16.94 -13.58 7.15
N LEU A 597 16.67 -12.78 8.19
CA LEU A 597 15.39 -12.81 8.94
C LEU A 597 14.61 -11.49 8.97
N ALA A 598 14.88 -10.56 8.05
CA ALA A 598 14.10 -9.31 7.96
C ALA A 598 12.60 -9.65 7.74
N ARG A 599 11.80 -9.50 8.79
CA ARG A 599 10.35 -9.77 8.76
C ARG A 599 9.60 -8.45 8.59
N GLY A 600 8.85 -8.37 7.51
CA GLY A 600 7.92 -7.27 7.25
C GLY A 600 6.52 -7.57 7.77
N ILE A 601 5.60 -6.70 7.42
CA ILE A 601 4.16 -6.94 7.61
C ILE A 601 3.71 -8.06 6.65
N ASP A 602 2.88 -8.98 7.12
CA ASP A 602 2.33 -10.10 6.33
C ASP A 602 0.89 -9.84 5.87
N GLY A 603 0.23 -8.82 6.42
CA GLY A 603 -1.10 -8.42 5.99
C GLY A 603 -1.71 -7.30 6.82
N ILE A 604 -2.87 -6.82 6.36
CA ILE A 604 -3.51 -5.61 6.86
C ILE A 604 -4.90 -5.94 7.44
N ILE A 605 -5.24 -5.31 8.56
CA ILE A 605 -6.62 -5.19 9.05
C ILE A 605 -7.02 -3.73 8.93
N LEU A 606 -8.03 -3.45 8.09
CA LEU A 606 -8.50 -2.11 7.83
C LEU A 606 -9.70 -1.78 8.72
N THR A 607 -9.56 -0.80 9.61
CA THR A 607 -10.57 -0.48 10.64
C THR A 607 -11.35 0.80 10.30
N LYS A 608 -12.44 1.04 11.04
CA LYS A 608 -13.30 2.23 10.89
C LYS A 608 -13.85 2.35 9.45
N PHE A 609 -14.06 1.22 8.78
CA PHE A 609 -14.51 1.20 7.39
C PHE A 609 -15.98 1.64 7.26
N ASP A 610 -16.73 1.56 8.36
CA ASP A 610 -18.08 2.11 8.52
C ASP A 610 -18.14 3.65 8.43
N THR A 611 -17.02 4.34 8.62
CA THR A 611 -16.96 5.81 8.70
C THR A 611 -16.60 6.52 7.39
N ILE A 612 -16.22 5.76 6.34
CA ILE A 612 -15.64 6.32 5.11
C ILE A 612 -16.60 6.39 3.92
N ASP A 613 -17.86 6.01 4.10
CA ASP A 613 -18.87 5.97 3.03
C ASP A 613 -18.37 5.29 1.74
N ASP A 614 -18.13 6.06 0.68
CA ASP A 614 -17.67 5.61 -0.64
C ASP A 614 -16.17 5.87 -0.86
N LYS A 615 -15.48 6.47 0.13
CA LYS A 615 -14.06 6.83 0.09
C LYS A 615 -13.15 5.67 0.49
N VAL A 616 -13.26 4.57 -0.26
CA VAL A 616 -12.57 3.30 0.00
C VAL A 616 -11.09 3.29 -0.43
N GLY A 617 -10.54 4.41 -0.90
CA GLY A 617 -9.21 4.51 -1.50
C GLY A 617 -8.04 4.25 -0.54
N ALA A 618 -8.26 4.28 0.76
CA ALA A 618 -7.24 3.87 1.75
C ALA A 618 -6.87 2.39 1.59
N ALA A 619 -7.83 1.53 1.23
CA ALA A 619 -7.59 0.11 0.99
C ALA A 619 -6.58 -0.09 -0.15
N LEU A 620 -6.83 0.57 -1.29
CA LEU A 620 -5.93 0.56 -2.45
C LEU A 620 -4.56 1.12 -2.10
N SER A 621 -4.53 2.20 -1.31
CA SER A 621 -3.28 2.87 -0.96
C SER A 621 -2.37 1.96 -0.13
N MET A 622 -2.93 1.32 0.89
CA MET A 622 -2.16 0.43 1.77
C MET A 622 -1.69 -0.84 1.06
N THR A 623 -2.53 -1.48 0.24
CA THR A 623 -2.13 -2.68 -0.51
C THR A 623 -1.05 -2.36 -1.54
N TYR A 624 -1.14 -1.21 -2.21
CA TYR A 624 -0.13 -0.77 -3.17
C TYR A 624 1.23 -0.50 -2.51
N THR A 625 1.26 0.06 -1.29
CA THR A 625 2.53 0.43 -0.62
C THR A 625 3.38 -0.78 -0.22
N ILE A 626 2.77 -1.82 0.37
CA ILE A 626 3.53 -2.98 0.90
C ILE A 626 3.30 -4.28 0.14
N ASN A 627 2.40 -4.30 -0.84
CA ASN A 627 2.05 -5.48 -1.63
C ASN A 627 1.62 -6.67 -0.75
N GLN A 628 0.87 -6.38 0.33
CA GLN A 628 0.29 -7.35 1.24
C GLN A 628 -1.24 -7.24 1.24
N PRO A 629 -1.96 -8.34 1.48
CA PRO A 629 -3.41 -8.34 1.40
C PRO A 629 -4.06 -7.72 2.64
N ILE A 630 -5.28 -7.22 2.44
CA ILE A 630 -6.21 -6.91 3.53
C ILE A 630 -6.92 -8.21 3.89
N LEU A 631 -6.67 -8.73 5.10
CA LEU A 631 -7.33 -9.95 5.57
C LEU A 631 -8.75 -9.68 6.06
N PHE A 632 -8.91 -8.61 6.82
CA PHE A 632 -10.20 -8.26 7.43
C PHE A 632 -10.46 -6.76 7.41
N VAL A 633 -11.74 -6.43 7.46
CA VAL A 633 -12.26 -5.07 7.55
C VAL A 633 -13.10 -4.95 8.81
N GLY A 634 -12.75 -3.99 9.68
CA GLY A 634 -13.52 -3.64 10.86
C GLY A 634 -14.57 -2.58 10.53
N THR A 635 -15.85 -2.90 10.73
CA THR A 635 -17.01 -2.09 10.29
C THR A 635 -17.87 -1.58 11.46
N GLY A 636 -17.26 -1.39 12.62
CA GLY A 636 -17.97 -1.04 13.85
C GLY A 636 -17.19 -1.43 15.10
N GLN A 637 -17.88 -1.53 16.24
CA GLN A 637 -17.27 -1.76 17.56
C GLN A 637 -17.58 -3.14 18.16
N THR A 638 -18.63 -3.81 17.69
CA THR A 638 -19.06 -5.12 18.21
C THR A 638 -18.17 -6.25 17.69
N TYR A 639 -18.26 -7.45 18.28
CA TYR A 639 -17.46 -8.60 17.84
C TYR A 639 -17.83 -9.11 16.44
N THR A 640 -19.07 -8.85 16.01
CA THR A 640 -19.61 -9.20 14.70
C THR A 640 -19.24 -8.22 13.59
N ASP A 641 -18.69 -7.06 13.95
CA ASP A 641 -18.28 -6.01 13.00
C ASP A 641 -16.89 -6.28 12.41
N LEU A 642 -16.66 -7.52 12.00
CA LEU A 642 -15.49 -7.99 11.26
C LEU A 642 -15.98 -8.62 9.96
N LYS A 643 -15.48 -8.15 8.82
CA LYS A 643 -15.95 -8.54 7.49
C LYS A 643 -14.79 -8.85 6.56
N ASN A 644 -15.08 -9.63 5.50
CA ASN A 644 -14.16 -9.83 4.39
C ASN A 644 -14.23 -8.67 3.38
N LEU A 645 -13.09 -8.34 2.77
CA LEU A 645 -13.03 -7.34 1.70
C LEU A 645 -13.22 -7.99 0.33
N LYS A 646 -14.31 -7.68 -0.36
CA LYS A 646 -14.49 -8.06 -1.77
C LYS A 646 -13.81 -7.06 -2.69
N VAL A 647 -12.82 -7.52 -3.44
CA VAL A 647 -12.07 -6.70 -4.42
C VAL A 647 -13.02 -6.00 -5.39
N ASN A 648 -13.96 -6.73 -5.98
CA ASN A 648 -14.93 -6.18 -6.94
C ASN A 648 -15.75 -5.02 -6.34
N HIS A 649 -16.11 -5.09 -5.06
CA HIS A 649 -16.88 -4.02 -4.40
C HIS A 649 -16.04 -2.75 -4.26
N VAL A 650 -14.77 -2.89 -3.86
CA VAL A 650 -13.85 -1.76 -3.72
C VAL A 650 -13.59 -1.11 -5.08
N VAL A 651 -13.29 -1.93 -6.10
CA VAL A 651 -13.05 -1.44 -7.46
C VAL A 651 -14.28 -0.68 -7.97
N ASN A 652 -15.48 -1.27 -7.85
CA ASN A 652 -16.72 -0.61 -8.26
C ASN A 652 -16.98 0.70 -7.49
N ALA A 653 -16.66 0.77 -6.21
CA ALA A 653 -16.82 1.99 -5.41
C ALA A 653 -15.83 3.10 -5.79
N LEU A 654 -14.60 2.74 -6.20
CA LEU A 654 -13.61 3.67 -6.76
C LEU A 654 -13.99 4.15 -8.16
N MET A 655 -14.60 3.26 -8.95
CA MET A 655 -15.06 3.50 -10.33
C MET A 655 -16.41 4.23 -10.42
N ARG A 656 -17.11 4.43 -9.30
CA ARG A 656 -18.36 5.20 -9.24
C ARG A 656 -18.10 6.64 -8.86
#